data_AF-A0A532T4T3-F1
#
_entry.id   AF-A0A532T4T3-F1
#
_cell.length_a   1.000
_cell.length_b   1.000
_cell.length_c   1.000
_cell.angle_alpha   90.00
_cell.angle_beta   90.00
_cell.angle_gamma   90.00
#
_symmetry.space_group_name_H-M   'P 1'
#
loop_
_entity.id
_entity.type
_entity.pdbx_description
1 polymer ?
#
loop_
_entity_poly.entity_id
_entity_poly.type
_entity_poly.pdbx_seq_one_letter_code
_entity_poly.pdbx_strand_id
1 'polypeptide(L)'
;MKNKKAQITMFIIIGIVILIVAGIFISIRSTQQPPPEKIMKQLAEMPVEFQPLNDFVESCISKTAKEGIKKIGFHGGYIDPAKYGLRANAVNPTESNSFLFNPEDPQSTIPYWYYFKSDNECEEGCSCGSEQPRLHKKQGDPNIEKQLEGYIDDALDFCLNNFQEFKSQGFEITTGKPKTTVTIRDNDVLVYTKYKLEAQKGTARFEINEFIKIIPLELKKIYELAESIKTLETNLTYLEKWTIEQLASFGLGLNKNRLPPIADSELSPAKKPVYWIKQKVKDDITNNMLPLYTPFLSIFNTRNYNYDLIGTFYERASLPIISPSGYSYNNLDVTFNYFNWWPIYLDITGRGVSGQIIGPEQASSSFFSFINIKRYNFYYDLSYPVLVDIYSPEAFNGEGLHFYIGFEANVRDNNPLKCEGSGLTEYAPAFGSLFCNINQRCSNITIETIDGKTNKPLSDVSIYYSTGTESCDQGFTEIQNNKALLKTQLPQCVGTACSLNAVKQNYWHYPKTYAVRCDKTGGVCQNEDVLCNGESLKIKMEPYRNNNIVIVKKRMIKQGKKDWIFDNNPQKLLDNEYAFISLEKIKDHPTEEDLVLAGTFYGNKTSMKLYPGLVPGNYKLDIHLFYGLPDYKGRKEILFREVEECDEATVSDLLAAAATGAVTGAIATAPAGGIAAPVGAGIGAAVSVVSTLVLSEKGCVTIPSYTFNDTFVEGGFSANITLTKEMLDNDNLIFYTLSVPDFDSSYNILDIYDLEELGKIDEYSKQYKVPLKPTTSENE
;
A
#
# COMPACT_ATOMS: atom_id res chain seq x y z
N MET A 1 -33.59 76.19 -31.86
CA MET A 1 -34.24 75.03 -31.22
C MET A 1 -33.17 74.09 -30.65
N LYS A 2 -32.81 74.19 -29.37
CA LYS A 2 -32.02 73.21 -28.59
C LYS A 2 -31.90 73.75 -27.15
N ASN A 3 -32.54 73.07 -26.19
CA ASN A 3 -32.30 73.13 -24.72
C ASN A 3 -33.51 72.71 -23.84
N LYS A 4 -34.54 72.04 -24.38
CA LYS A 4 -35.59 71.42 -23.56
C LYS A 4 -35.35 69.95 -23.18
N LYS A 5 -34.24 69.33 -23.63
CA LYS A 5 -33.89 67.93 -23.31
C LYS A 5 -33.01 67.76 -22.07
N ALA A 6 -32.29 68.81 -21.62
CA ALA A 6 -31.42 68.75 -20.44
C ALA A 6 -32.18 68.87 -19.10
N GLN A 7 -33.32 69.58 -19.08
CA GLN A 7 -34.16 69.66 -17.88
C GLN A 7 -34.85 68.33 -17.55
N ILE A 8 -35.26 67.55 -18.55
CA ILE A 8 -35.94 66.27 -18.33
C ILE A 8 -34.98 65.26 -17.69
N THR A 9 -33.72 65.22 -18.12
CA THR A 9 -32.70 64.34 -17.52
C THR A 9 -32.43 64.70 -16.05
N MET A 10 -32.46 65.99 -15.71
CA MET A 10 -32.29 66.45 -14.32
C MET A 10 -33.43 65.97 -13.41
N PHE A 11 -34.68 66.03 -13.87
CA PHE A 11 -35.82 65.52 -13.10
C PHE A 11 -35.80 63.99 -12.95
N ILE A 12 -35.34 63.26 -13.97
CA ILE A 12 -35.17 61.79 -13.89
C ILE A 12 -34.07 61.42 -12.89
N ILE A 13 -32.92 62.11 -12.92
CA ILE A 13 -31.82 61.86 -11.98
C ILE A 13 -32.27 62.18 -10.54
N ILE A 14 -32.96 63.31 -10.33
CA ILE A 14 -33.51 63.66 -9.01
C ILE A 14 -34.53 62.62 -8.54
N GLY A 15 -35.41 62.14 -9.42
CA GLY A 15 -36.37 61.08 -9.10
C GLY A 15 -35.70 59.77 -8.69
N ILE A 16 -34.63 59.37 -9.39
CA ILE A 16 -33.85 58.17 -9.06
C ILE A 16 -33.11 58.35 -7.73
N VAL A 17 -32.50 59.51 -7.49
CA VAL A 17 -31.82 59.81 -6.22
C VAL A 17 -32.83 59.79 -5.06
N ILE A 18 -34.02 60.38 -5.24
CA ILE A 18 -35.08 60.32 -4.22
C ILE A 18 -35.55 58.88 -3.98
N LEU A 19 -35.70 58.07 -5.03
CA LEU A 19 -36.06 56.65 -4.90
C LEU A 19 -34.98 55.82 -4.20
N ILE A 20 -33.70 56.09 -4.48
CA ILE A 20 -32.58 55.42 -3.82
C ILE A 20 -32.53 55.85 -2.34
N VAL A 21 -32.66 57.15 -2.05
CA VAL A 21 -32.67 57.67 -0.67
C VAL A 21 -33.88 57.14 0.11
N ALA A 22 -35.08 57.13 -0.50
CA ALA A 22 -36.28 56.56 0.12
C ALA A 22 -36.16 55.04 0.30
N GLY A 23 -35.59 54.33 -0.67
CA GLY A 23 -35.33 52.89 -0.60
C GLY A 23 -34.32 52.54 0.51
N ILE A 24 -33.23 53.30 0.61
CA ILE A 24 -32.25 53.18 1.70
C ILE A 24 -32.91 53.51 3.05
N PHE A 25 -33.71 54.58 3.12
CA PHE A 25 -34.41 54.99 4.34
C PHE A 25 -35.43 53.93 4.81
N ILE A 26 -36.19 53.33 3.90
CA ILE A 26 -37.13 52.25 4.21
C ILE A 26 -36.38 50.97 4.60
N SER A 27 -35.25 50.66 3.94
CA SER A 27 -34.43 49.49 4.27
C SER A 27 -33.80 49.59 5.67
N ILE A 28 -33.32 50.79 6.06
CA ILE A 28 -32.81 51.07 7.41
C ILE A 28 -33.93 50.98 8.46
N ARG A 29 -35.16 51.41 8.12
CA ARG A 29 -36.33 51.30 9.00
C ARG A 29 -36.89 49.88 9.10
N SER A 30 -36.74 49.06 8.06
CA SER A 30 -37.26 47.70 7.99
C SER A 30 -36.42 46.69 8.78
N THR A 31 -35.12 46.94 8.96
CA THR A 31 -34.22 46.06 9.73
C THR A 31 -34.23 46.33 11.23
N GLN A 32 -34.83 47.45 11.66
CA GLN A 32 -35.05 47.76 13.06
C GLN A 32 -36.53 47.61 13.37
N GLN A 33 -36.98 46.44 13.82
CA GLN A 33 -38.23 46.40 14.58
C GLN A 33 -38.04 47.35 15.77
N PRO A 34 -38.78 48.47 15.85
CA PRO A 34 -38.66 49.35 16.99
C PRO A 34 -39.00 48.54 18.26
N PRO A 35 -38.37 48.85 19.41
CA PRO A 35 -38.83 48.32 20.69
C PRO A 35 -40.36 48.53 20.77
N PRO A 36 -41.12 47.62 21.42
CA PRO A 36 -42.53 47.82 21.65
C PRO A 36 -42.76 49.26 22.12
N GLU A 37 -43.65 50.00 21.44
CA GLU A 37 -43.96 51.42 21.70
C GLU A 37 -44.22 51.69 23.20
N LYS A 38 -44.73 50.68 23.89
CA LYS A 38 -44.96 50.61 25.34
C LYS A 38 -43.69 50.74 26.20
N ILE A 39 -42.56 50.12 25.81
CA ILE A 39 -41.29 50.14 26.56
C ILE A 39 -40.60 51.49 26.40
N MET A 40 -40.59 52.05 25.19
CA MET A 40 -40.03 53.39 24.95
C MET A 40 -40.78 54.47 25.73
N LYS A 41 -42.10 54.30 25.91
CA LYS A 41 -42.93 55.20 26.71
C LYS A 41 -42.66 55.07 28.22
N GLN A 42 -42.50 53.85 28.74
CA GLN A 42 -42.14 53.62 30.15
C GLN A 42 -40.74 54.14 30.52
N LEU A 43 -39.76 54.02 29.62
CA LEU A 43 -38.41 54.57 29.82
C LEU A 43 -38.40 56.11 29.84
N ALA A 44 -39.22 56.76 29.02
CA ALA A 44 -39.31 58.22 28.97
C ALA A 44 -39.99 58.83 30.20
N GLU A 45 -40.83 58.05 30.90
CA GLU A 45 -41.55 58.45 32.11
C GLU A 45 -40.78 58.10 33.40
N MET A 46 -39.60 57.46 33.29
CA MET A 46 -38.80 57.02 34.43
C MET A 46 -38.09 58.19 35.13
N PRO A 47 -38.25 58.37 36.46
CA PRO A 47 -37.48 59.36 37.20
C PRO A 47 -35.98 59.04 37.16
N VAL A 48 -35.14 60.06 37.02
CA VAL A 48 -33.67 59.93 36.87
C VAL A 48 -33.03 59.10 37.99
N GLU A 49 -33.60 59.14 39.20
CA GLU A 49 -33.12 58.38 40.36
C GLU A 49 -33.29 56.85 40.24
N PHE A 50 -34.15 56.35 39.35
CA PHE A 50 -34.34 54.90 39.08
C PHE A 50 -33.56 54.41 37.86
N GLN A 51 -32.95 55.30 37.06
CA GLN A 51 -32.18 54.91 35.88
C GLN A 51 -31.02 53.94 36.20
N PRO A 52 -30.22 54.15 37.28
CA PRO A 52 -29.15 53.20 37.63
C PRO A 52 -29.66 51.79 37.96
N LEU A 53 -30.89 51.67 38.48
CA LEU A 53 -31.51 50.38 38.76
C LEU A 53 -31.90 49.66 37.45
N ASN A 54 -32.47 50.38 36.49
CA ASN A 54 -32.77 49.82 35.16
C ASN A 54 -31.49 49.35 34.45
N ASP A 55 -30.47 50.21 34.42
CA ASP A 55 -29.19 49.91 33.78
C ASP A 55 -28.52 48.68 34.42
N PHE A 56 -28.64 48.52 35.73
CA PHE A 56 -28.15 47.34 36.44
C PHE A 56 -28.88 46.06 36.01
N VAL A 57 -30.22 46.09 35.91
CA VAL A 57 -31.00 44.92 35.45
C VAL A 57 -30.67 44.58 34.00
N GLU A 58 -30.63 45.57 33.11
CA GLU A 58 -30.24 45.36 31.71
C GLU A 58 -28.82 44.82 31.57
N SER A 59 -27.88 45.30 32.38
CA SER A 59 -26.52 44.79 32.45
C SER A 59 -26.49 43.32 32.88
N CYS A 60 -27.28 42.96 33.90
CA CYS A 60 -27.41 41.58 34.34
C CYS A 60 -28.02 40.66 33.27
N ILE A 61 -29.07 41.10 32.58
CA ILE A 61 -29.66 40.37 31.44
C ILE A 61 -28.62 40.20 30.33
N SER A 62 -27.88 41.26 30.01
CA SER A 62 -26.83 41.22 28.98
C SER A 62 -25.69 40.27 29.35
N LYS A 63 -25.27 40.26 30.62
CA LYS A 63 -24.19 39.42 31.14
C LYS A 63 -24.60 37.95 31.13
N THR A 64 -25.75 37.64 31.71
CA THR A 64 -26.29 36.26 31.77
C THR A 64 -26.56 35.69 30.38
N ALA A 65 -27.11 36.48 29.45
CA ALA A 65 -27.27 36.06 28.06
C ALA A 65 -25.94 35.73 27.38
N LYS A 66 -24.93 36.59 27.55
CA LYS A 66 -23.58 36.38 27.01
C LYS A 66 -22.89 35.15 27.59
N GLU A 67 -22.97 34.95 28.91
CA GLU A 67 -22.44 33.75 29.58
C GLU A 67 -23.15 32.48 29.08
N GLY A 68 -24.47 32.52 28.92
CA GLY A 68 -25.26 31.43 28.36
C GLY A 68 -24.84 31.08 26.92
N ILE A 69 -24.64 32.09 26.07
CA ILE A 69 -24.16 31.91 24.69
C ILE A 69 -22.73 31.31 24.68
N LYS A 70 -21.83 31.78 25.57
CA LYS A 70 -20.49 31.19 25.69
C LYS A 70 -20.54 29.72 26.12
N LYS A 71 -21.43 29.36 27.06
CA LYS A 71 -21.68 27.96 27.45
C LYS A 71 -22.20 27.12 26.27
N ILE A 72 -23.21 27.63 25.56
CA ILE A 72 -23.74 27.02 24.32
C ILE A 72 -22.60 26.76 23.32
N GLY A 73 -21.72 27.73 23.11
CA GLY A 73 -20.58 27.60 22.22
C GLY A 73 -19.59 26.53 22.67
N PHE A 74 -19.20 26.54 23.95
CA PHE A 74 -18.25 25.59 24.50
C PHE A 74 -18.76 24.13 24.50
N HIS A 75 -20.08 23.92 24.60
CA HIS A 75 -20.71 22.60 24.65
C HIS A 75 -21.52 22.26 23.38
N GLY A 76 -21.17 22.81 22.23
CA GLY A 76 -21.74 22.42 20.94
C GLY A 76 -23.26 22.52 20.83
N GLY A 77 -23.84 23.57 21.41
CA GLY A 77 -25.27 23.83 21.33
C GLY A 77 -26.05 23.54 22.62
N TYR A 78 -25.38 23.12 23.70
CA TYR A 78 -26.02 22.81 24.98
C TYR A 78 -25.55 23.71 26.12
N ILE A 79 -26.43 24.07 27.06
CA ILE A 79 -25.98 24.78 28.27
C ILE A 79 -25.43 23.79 29.30
N ASP A 80 -26.13 22.67 29.43
CA ASP A 80 -25.81 21.56 30.34
C ASP A 80 -26.00 20.25 29.56
N PRO A 81 -24.93 19.70 28.97
CA PRO A 81 -24.99 18.46 28.22
C PRO A 81 -25.62 17.28 29.00
N ALA A 82 -25.31 17.17 30.29
CA ALA A 82 -25.75 16.05 31.12
C ALA A 82 -27.28 16.00 31.26
N LYS A 83 -27.94 17.17 31.31
CA LYS A 83 -29.42 17.28 31.35
C LYS A 83 -30.10 16.69 30.11
N TYR A 84 -29.39 16.62 28.98
CA TYR A 84 -29.89 16.07 27.72
C TYR A 84 -29.43 14.63 27.46
N GLY A 85 -28.84 13.96 28.45
CA GLY A 85 -28.40 12.57 28.31
C GLY A 85 -27.09 12.42 27.52
N LEU A 86 -26.35 13.51 27.32
CA LEU A 86 -25.01 13.47 26.75
C LEU A 86 -24.05 12.98 27.82
N ARG A 87 -23.42 11.84 27.57
CA ARG A 87 -22.53 11.17 28.51
C ARG A 87 -21.26 10.78 27.79
N ALA A 88 -20.17 11.44 28.13
CA ALA A 88 -18.86 11.10 27.58
C ALA A 88 -18.26 9.90 28.31
N ASN A 89 -17.58 9.04 27.57
CA ASN A 89 -16.75 7.98 28.12
C ASN A 89 -15.27 8.32 27.94
N ALA A 90 -14.56 8.54 29.04
CA ALA A 90 -13.14 8.93 28.99
C ALA A 90 -12.21 7.80 28.48
N VAL A 91 -12.63 6.54 28.58
CA VAL A 91 -11.85 5.37 28.16
C VAL A 91 -12.13 5.02 26.70
N ASN A 92 -13.41 5.00 26.33
CA ASN A 92 -13.87 4.68 24.97
C ASN A 92 -14.78 5.80 24.44
N PRO A 93 -14.23 6.96 24.01
CA PRO A 93 -15.05 8.08 23.56
C PRO A 93 -15.91 7.74 22.34
N THR A 94 -15.46 6.80 21.49
CA THR A 94 -16.18 6.36 20.27
C THR A 94 -17.35 5.42 20.54
N GLU A 95 -17.58 5.01 21.80
CA GLU A 95 -18.75 4.20 22.21
C GLU A 95 -19.72 5.05 23.03
N SER A 96 -19.77 6.35 22.71
CA SER A 96 -20.58 7.31 23.44
C SER A 96 -21.06 8.43 22.52
N ASN A 97 -22.09 9.16 22.94
CA ASN A 97 -22.69 10.23 22.15
C ASN A 97 -21.98 11.59 22.31
N SER A 98 -20.90 11.63 23.09
CA SER A 98 -20.12 12.84 23.38
C SER A 98 -18.72 12.47 23.86
N PHE A 99 -17.77 13.40 23.83
CA PHE A 99 -16.42 13.20 24.39
C PHE A 99 -16.03 14.34 25.32
N LEU A 100 -15.01 14.11 26.14
CA LEU A 100 -14.45 15.15 27.01
C LEU A 100 -13.34 15.89 26.29
N PHE A 101 -13.47 17.22 26.17
CA PHE A 101 -12.37 18.05 25.68
C PHE A 101 -11.13 17.90 26.57
N ASN A 102 -11.35 18.03 27.89
CA ASN A 102 -10.36 17.76 28.92
C ASN A 102 -10.79 16.52 29.74
N PRO A 103 -10.04 15.41 29.69
CA PRO A 103 -10.37 14.19 30.44
C PRO A 103 -10.50 14.39 31.96
N GLU A 104 -9.88 15.43 32.52
CA GLU A 104 -9.93 15.74 33.96
C GLU A 104 -11.15 16.59 34.35
N ASP A 105 -11.86 17.17 33.37
CA ASP A 105 -13.01 18.04 33.61
C ASP A 105 -14.30 17.45 33.01
N PRO A 106 -15.18 16.84 33.82
CA PRO A 106 -16.47 16.32 33.37
C PRO A 106 -17.39 17.38 32.75
N GLN A 107 -17.21 18.66 33.07
CA GLN A 107 -17.99 19.74 32.47
C GLN A 107 -17.53 20.04 31.04
N SER A 108 -16.37 19.56 30.61
CA SER A 108 -15.84 19.77 29.27
C SER A 108 -16.45 18.87 28.17
N THR A 109 -17.70 18.45 28.38
CA THR A 109 -18.40 17.52 27.49
C THR A 109 -18.79 18.22 26.18
N ILE A 110 -18.40 17.63 25.05
CA ILE A 110 -18.72 18.08 23.70
C ILE A 110 -19.54 16.99 22.99
N PRO A 111 -20.76 17.31 22.51
CA PRO A 111 -21.60 16.35 21.81
C PRO A 111 -21.04 16.01 20.42
N TYR A 112 -21.22 14.76 20.00
CA TYR A 112 -21.04 14.41 18.61
C TYR A 112 -22.26 14.83 17.78
N TRP A 113 -22.06 15.79 16.89
CA TRP A 113 -23.07 16.17 15.91
C TRP A 113 -23.29 15.10 14.84
N TYR A 114 -22.31 14.22 14.63
CA TYR A 114 -22.42 12.99 13.86
C TYR A 114 -21.44 11.95 14.39
N TYR A 115 -21.92 10.74 14.67
CA TYR A 115 -21.12 9.66 15.25
C TYR A 115 -21.67 8.28 14.94
N PHE A 116 -20.86 7.26 15.16
CA PHE A 116 -21.28 5.87 15.08
C PHE A 116 -21.95 5.48 16.39
N LYS A 117 -23.27 5.29 16.35
CA LYS A 117 -24.06 5.02 17.55
C LYS A 117 -23.92 3.58 18.04
N SER A 118 -23.51 2.69 17.15
CA SER A 118 -23.38 1.26 17.44
C SER A 118 -22.02 0.98 18.07
N ASP A 119 -21.87 -0.18 18.71
CA ASP A 119 -20.58 -0.59 19.27
C ASP A 119 -19.52 -0.68 18.16
N ASN A 120 -18.24 -0.42 18.49
CA ASN A 120 -17.18 -0.38 17.48
C ASN A 120 -17.07 -1.69 16.68
N GLU A 121 -17.42 -2.81 17.32
CA GLU A 121 -17.42 -4.19 16.80
C GLU A 121 -18.73 -4.58 16.08
N CYS A 122 -19.61 -3.62 15.77
CA CYS A 122 -20.89 -3.92 15.13
C CYS A 122 -20.71 -4.47 13.69
N GLU A 123 -21.25 -5.66 13.44
CA GLU A 123 -21.20 -6.38 12.15
C GLU A 123 -22.45 -6.16 11.28
N GLU A 124 -23.65 -6.16 11.89
CA GLU A 124 -24.91 -6.01 11.17
C GLU A 124 -25.85 -5.00 11.85
N GLY A 125 -26.67 -4.31 11.05
CA GLY A 125 -27.69 -3.40 11.56
C GLY A 125 -27.13 -2.15 12.23
N CYS A 126 -25.91 -1.75 11.89
CA CYS A 126 -25.26 -0.61 12.51
C CYS A 126 -25.95 0.69 12.11
N SER A 127 -25.88 1.66 13.02
CA SER A 127 -26.55 2.96 12.88
C SER A 127 -25.67 4.09 13.37
N CYS A 128 -25.90 5.26 12.80
CA CYS A 128 -25.26 6.50 13.22
C CYS A 128 -26.24 7.40 13.96
N GLY A 129 -25.69 8.24 14.83
CA GLY A 129 -26.42 9.20 15.64
C GLY A 129 -26.05 10.63 15.31
N SER A 130 -26.84 11.56 15.84
CA SER A 130 -26.57 12.99 15.76
C SER A 130 -27.13 13.65 17.01
N GLU A 131 -26.27 14.30 17.79
CA GLU A 131 -26.67 15.06 18.97
C GLU A 131 -26.78 16.57 18.68
N GLN A 132 -26.90 16.96 17.41
CA GLN A 132 -27.07 18.36 17.00
C GLN A 132 -28.41 18.93 17.54
N PRO A 133 -28.40 19.93 18.45
CA PRO A 133 -29.63 20.57 18.92
C PRO A 133 -30.15 21.54 17.85
N ARG A 134 -31.46 21.81 17.85
CA ARG A 134 -32.05 22.78 16.91
C ARG A 134 -31.74 24.22 17.31
N LEU A 135 -31.72 25.14 16.36
CA LEU A 135 -31.49 26.56 16.67
C LEU A 135 -32.74 27.19 17.31
N HIS A 136 -33.90 26.98 16.70
CA HIS A 136 -35.15 27.66 17.06
C HIS A 136 -36.18 26.75 17.72
N LYS A 137 -37.02 27.33 18.61
CA LYS A 137 -38.13 26.62 19.27
C LYS A 137 -39.10 25.95 18.30
N LYS A 138 -39.37 26.58 17.16
CA LYS A 138 -40.29 26.06 16.11
C LYS A 138 -39.81 24.74 15.49
N GLN A 139 -38.54 24.38 15.67
CA GLN A 139 -37.92 23.18 15.11
C GLN A 139 -37.99 21.97 16.07
N GLY A 140 -38.49 22.15 17.29
CA GLY A 140 -38.61 21.09 18.31
C GLY A 140 -37.57 21.18 19.42
N ASP A 141 -37.67 20.28 20.41
CA ASP A 141 -36.70 20.13 21.49
C ASP A 141 -35.69 19.00 21.18
N PRO A 142 -34.42 19.10 21.62
CA PRO A 142 -33.82 20.26 22.28
C PRO A 142 -33.50 21.40 21.29
N ASN A 143 -33.59 22.65 21.76
CA ASN A 143 -33.18 23.83 20.98
C ASN A 143 -32.42 24.88 21.81
N ILE A 144 -31.59 25.68 21.13
CA ILE A 144 -30.72 26.69 21.75
C ILE A 144 -31.52 27.83 22.39
N GLU A 145 -32.55 28.35 21.71
CA GLU A 145 -33.38 29.44 22.24
C GLU A 145 -34.00 29.11 23.61
N LYS A 146 -34.67 27.97 23.73
CA LYS A 146 -35.30 27.52 24.98
C LYS A 146 -34.29 27.23 26.09
N GLN A 147 -33.09 26.74 25.73
CA GLN A 147 -32.01 26.56 26.68
C GLN A 147 -31.54 27.89 27.25
N LEU A 148 -31.30 28.89 26.40
CA LEU A 148 -30.90 30.24 26.81
C LEU A 148 -31.98 30.89 27.69
N GLU A 149 -33.26 30.73 27.35
CA GLU A 149 -34.37 31.21 28.19
C GLU A 149 -34.29 30.67 29.62
N GLY A 150 -34.18 29.35 29.77
CA GLY A 150 -34.10 28.72 31.08
C GLY A 150 -32.86 29.14 31.86
N TYR A 151 -31.71 29.21 31.20
CA TYR A 151 -30.47 29.65 31.86
C TYR A 151 -30.52 31.12 32.30
N ILE A 152 -31.05 32.01 31.47
CA ILE A 152 -31.19 33.43 31.84
C ILE A 152 -32.16 33.56 33.01
N ASP A 153 -33.31 32.87 32.98
CA ASP A 153 -34.28 32.87 34.08
C ASP A 153 -33.61 32.42 35.40
N ASP A 154 -32.81 31.34 35.37
CA ASP A 154 -32.13 30.79 36.54
C ASP A 154 -30.93 31.65 37.01
N ALA A 155 -30.14 32.19 36.09
CA ALA A 155 -28.90 32.92 36.39
C ALA A 155 -29.16 34.40 36.76
N LEU A 156 -30.29 34.97 36.35
CA LEU A 156 -30.59 36.38 36.58
C LEU A 156 -30.72 36.69 38.07
N ASP A 157 -31.37 35.81 38.85
CA ASP A 157 -31.51 35.99 40.30
C ASP A 157 -30.14 36.05 41.01
N PHE A 158 -29.18 35.21 40.58
CA PHE A 158 -27.81 35.24 41.10
C PHE A 158 -27.08 36.52 40.72
N CYS A 159 -27.24 37.00 39.48
CA CYS A 159 -26.61 38.24 39.03
C CYS A 159 -27.13 39.47 39.78
N LEU A 160 -28.46 39.55 39.96
CA LEU A 160 -29.10 40.66 40.63
C LEU A 160 -28.79 40.70 42.14
N ASN A 161 -28.37 39.57 42.72
CA ASN A 161 -27.98 39.43 44.12
C ASN A 161 -29.01 40.07 45.07
N ASN A 162 -30.30 39.83 44.82
CA ASN A 162 -31.42 40.42 45.57
C ASN A 162 -31.32 41.96 45.78
N PHE A 163 -30.66 42.67 44.87
CA PHE A 163 -30.44 44.12 44.87
C PHE A 163 -29.80 44.67 46.15
N GLN A 164 -28.93 43.90 46.82
CA GLN A 164 -28.32 44.32 48.09
C GLN A 164 -27.66 45.72 48.03
N GLU A 165 -26.97 46.02 46.93
CA GLU A 165 -26.32 47.32 46.73
C GLU A 165 -27.32 48.48 46.70
N PHE A 166 -28.47 48.31 46.07
CA PHE A 166 -29.52 49.33 46.01
C PHE A 166 -30.31 49.42 47.31
N LYS A 167 -30.59 48.28 47.97
CA LYS A 167 -31.22 48.27 49.30
C LYS A 167 -30.40 49.05 50.32
N SER A 168 -29.06 48.94 50.26
CA SER A 168 -28.16 49.73 51.12
C SER A 168 -28.22 51.25 50.88
N GLN A 169 -28.70 51.67 49.69
CA GLN A 169 -28.87 53.08 49.31
C GLN A 169 -30.30 53.61 49.60
N GLY A 170 -31.12 52.85 50.34
CA GLY A 170 -32.46 53.24 50.75
C GLY A 170 -33.57 52.91 49.74
N PHE A 171 -33.33 52.00 48.79
CA PHE A 171 -34.38 51.50 47.91
C PHE A 171 -35.14 50.33 48.56
N GLU A 172 -36.47 50.40 48.53
CA GLU A 172 -37.35 49.25 48.78
C GLU A 172 -37.73 48.62 47.44
N ILE A 173 -37.33 47.36 47.23
CA ILE A 173 -37.46 46.68 45.93
C ILE A 173 -38.26 45.40 46.11
N THR A 174 -39.33 45.26 45.35
CA THR A 174 -40.16 44.06 45.25
C THR A 174 -40.12 43.51 43.83
N THR A 175 -39.88 42.21 43.70
CA THR A 175 -39.67 41.56 42.39
C THR A 175 -40.57 40.35 42.19
N GLY A 176 -40.99 40.14 40.93
CA GLY A 176 -41.60 38.88 40.47
C GLY A 176 -40.55 37.86 40.04
N LYS A 177 -40.99 36.69 39.54
CA LYS A 177 -40.08 35.75 38.88
C LYS A 177 -39.83 36.18 37.43
N PRO A 178 -38.59 36.14 36.93
CA PRO A 178 -38.31 36.46 35.54
C PRO A 178 -38.92 35.40 34.62
N LYS A 179 -39.38 35.85 33.46
CA LYS A 179 -39.69 34.98 32.33
C LYS A 179 -39.11 35.54 31.04
N THR A 180 -38.05 34.92 30.56
CA THR A 180 -37.33 35.32 29.37
C THR A 180 -37.84 34.59 28.13
N THR A 181 -37.82 35.31 27.00
CA THR A 181 -38.00 34.80 25.65
C THR A 181 -36.78 35.19 24.84
N VAL A 182 -36.10 34.21 24.27
CA VAL A 182 -34.94 34.42 23.40
C VAL A 182 -35.35 34.13 21.96
N THR A 183 -34.92 35.00 21.05
CA THR A 183 -35.08 34.84 19.61
C THR A 183 -33.75 35.11 18.93
N ILE A 184 -33.21 34.11 18.23
CA ILE A 184 -31.98 34.26 17.45
C ILE A 184 -32.37 34.78 16.07
N ARG A 185 -31.84 35.95 15.69
CA ARG A 185 -32.06 36.58 14.38
C ARG A 185 -30.79 36.47 13.53
N ASP A 186 -30.82 37.02 12.32
CA ASP A 186 -29.69 36.90 11.38
C ASP A 186 -28.41 37.57 11.91
N ASN A 187 -28.54 38.76 12.51
CA ASN A 187 -27.40 39.59 12.91
C ASN A 187 -27.27 39.78 14.42
N ASP A 188 -28.24 39.32 15.21
CA ASP A 188 -28.27 39.52 16.66
C ASP A 188 -29.11 38.46 17.39
N VAL A 189 -29.01 38.48 18.72
CA VAL A 189 -29.86 37.70 19.62
C VAL A 189 -30.72 38.66 20.43
N LEU A 190 -32.04 38.57 20.25
CA LEU A 190 -33.03 39.34 20.99
C LEU A 190 -33.43 38.61 22.27
N VAL A 191 -33.21 39.26 23.41
CA VAL A 191 -33.59 38.78 24.74
C VAL A 191 -34.69 39.68 25.28
N TYR A 192 -35.89 39.14 25.40
CA TYR A 192 -37.05 39.84 25.96
C TYR A 192 -37.42 39.20 27.30
N THR A 193 -37.36 39.95 28.38
CA THR A 193 -37.57 39.44 29.73
C THR A 193 -38.77 40.14 30.37
N LYS A 194 -39.80 39.36 30.72
CA LYS A 194 -40.88 39.82 31.59
C LYS A 194 -40.43 39.67 33.03
N TYR A 195 -40.19 40.79 33.71
CA TYR A 195 -39.72 40.81 35.08
C TYR A 195 -40.35 41.99 35.80
N LYS A 196 -41.32 41.69 36.68
CA LYS A 196 -42.01 42.70 37.46
C LYS A 196 -41.08 43.24 38.53
N LEU A 197 -40.71 44.50 38.42
CA LEU A 197 -39.84 45.22 39.34
C LEU A 197 -40.56 46.48 39.82
N GLU A 198 -40.89 46.50 41.11
CA GLU A 198 -41.41 47.67 41.80
C GLU A 198 -40.33 48.20 42.73
N ALA A 199 -39.96 49.47 42.56
CA ALA A 199 -38.95 50.14 43.38
C ALA A 199 -39.52 51.42 44.00
N GLN A 200 -39.19 51.66 45.27
CA GLN A 200 -39.55 52.86 46.01
C GLN A 200 -38.31 53.46 46.67
N LYS A 201 -38.18 54.78 46.61
CA LYS A 201 -37.15 55.54 47.32
C LYS A 201 -37.76 56.83 47.88
N GLY A 202 -37.88 56.91 49.20
CA GLY A 202 -38.64 58.00 49.83
C GLY A 202 -40.11 57.99 49.38
N THR A 203 -40.54 59.06 48.72
CA THR A 203 -41.91 59.21 48.18
C THR A 203 -42.04 58.81 46.71
N ALA A 204 -40.94 58.62 46.00
CA ALA A 204 -40.96 58.26 44.59
C ALA A 204 -41.12 56.75 44.42
N ARG A 205 -41.99 56.34 43.51
CA ARG A 205 -42.27 54.93 43.16
C ARG A 205 -42.15 54.75 41.65
N PHE A 206 -41.54 53.67 41.24
CA PHE A 206 -41.40 53.29 39.84
C PHE A 206 -41.72 51.80 39.65
N GLU A 207 -42.41 51.47 38.56
CA GLU A 207 -42.74 50.10 38.18
C GLU A 207 -42.31 49.86 36.73
N ILE A 208 -41.50 48.82 36.55
CA ILE A 208 -41.10 48.31 35.23
C ILE A 208 -41.37 46.81 35.17
N ASN A 209 -41.91 46.36 34.03
CA ASN A 209 -42.43 45.00 33.88
C ASN A 209 -41.71 44.20 32.79
N GLU A 210 -41.00 44.88 31.89
CA GLU A 210 -40.48 44.30 30.67
C GLU A 210 -39.12 44.92 30.36
N PHE A 211 -38.15 44.09 30.00
CA PHE A 211 -36.80 44.49 29.63
C PHE A 211 -36.46 43.89 28.26
N ILE A 212 -35.75 44.65 27.43
CA ILE A 212 -35.28 44.20 26.12
C ILE A 212 -33.77 44.41 26.03
N LYS A 213 -33.06 43.35 25.67
CA LYS A 213 -31.66 43.43 25.30
C LYS A 213 -31.42 42.82 23.92
N ILE A 214 -30.65 43.52 23.10
CA ILE A 214 -30.16 43.03 21.81
C ILE A 214 -28.67 42.77 21.97
N ILE A 215 -28.25 41.53 21.74
CA ILE A 215 -26.85 41.13 21.75
C ILE A 215 -26.37 41.10 20.29
N PRO A 216 -25.48 42.02 19.86
CA PRO A 216 -25.00 42.08 18.48
C PRO A 216 -24.04 40.92 18.19
N LEU A 217 -24.60 39.78 17.79
CA LEU A 217 -23.88 38.54 17.51
C LEU A 217 -24.60 37.78 16.39
N GLU A 218 -23.88 37.45 15.32
CA GLU A 218 -24.34 36.62 14.20
C GLU A 218 -24.38 35.11 14.59
N LEU A 219 -25.01 34.75 15.71
CA LEU A 219 -25.00 33.37 16.23
C LEU A 219 -25.62 32.38 15.22
N LYS A 220 -26.64 32.81 14.48
CA LYS A 220 -27.26 32.01 13.42
C LYS A 220 -26.25 31.62 12.34
N LYS A 221 -25.41 32.56 11.90
CA LYS A 221 -24.37 32.33 10.88
C LYS A 221 -23.33 31.31 11.36
N ILE A 222 -22.89 31.39 12.62
CA ILE A 222 -21.96 30.43 13.23
C ILE A 222 -22.59 29.03 13.25
N TYR A 223 -23.86 28.93 13.68
CA TYR A 223 -24.60 27.67 13.73
C TYR A 223 -24.82 27.06 12.34
N GLU A 224 -25.18 27.87 11.34
CA GLU A 224 -25.39 27.39 9.96
C GLU A 224 -24.09 26.91 9.31
N LEU A 225 -22.94 27.51 9.66
CA LEU A 225 -21.63 26.99 9.26
C LEU A 225 -21.37 25.61 9.87
N ALA A 226 -21.64 25.44 11.16
CA ALA A 226 -21.53 24.14 11.84
C ALA A 226 -22.44 23.08 11.20
N GLU A 227 -23.69 23.43 10.88
CA GLU A 227 -24.64 22.55 10.20
C GLU A 227 -24.16 22.19 8.78
N SER A 228 -23.56 23.14 8.07
CA SER A 228 -22.98 22.92 6.74
C SER A 228 -21.80 21.94 6.79
N ILE A 229 -20.90 22.08 7.78
CA ILE A 229 -19.77 21.15 8.00
C ILE A 229 -20.30 19.75 8.29
N LYS A 230 -21.29 19.62 9.19
CA LYS A 230 -21.92 18.33 9.50
C LYS A 230 -22.58 17.71 8.27
N THR A 231 -23.24 18.51 7.45
CA THR A 231 -23.89 18.05 6.21
C THR A 231 -22.87 17.54 5.21
N LEU A 232 -21.71 18.22 5.08
CA LEU A 232 -20.61 17.73 4.26
C LEU A 232 -20.09 16.39 4.77
N GLU A 233 -19.92 16.25 6.08
CA GLU A 233 -19.44 14.99 6.66
C GLU A 233 -20.41 13.84 6.37
N THR A 234 -21.70 14.05 6.64
CA THR A 234 -22.73 13.03 6.39
C THR A 234 -22.81 12.62 4.92
N ASN A 235 -22.58 13.55 3.99
CA ASN A 235 -22.70 13.29 2.55
C ASN A 235 -21.41 12.75 1.91
N LEU A 236 -20.25 13.20 2.40
CA LEU A 236 -18.96 12.97 1.75
C LEU A 236 -18.00 12.10 2.54
N THR A 237 -18.26 11.83 3.83
CA THR A 237 -17.39 11.03 4.72
C THR A 237 -15.94 11.50 4.62
N TYR A 238 -15.72 12.81 4.79
CA TYR A 238 -14.45 13.42 4.43
C TYR A 238 -13.39 13.15 5.48
N LEU A 239 -13.77 13.04 6.77
CA LEU A 239 -12.84 12.67 7.83
C LEU A 239 -12.29 11.26 7.60
N GLU A 240 -13.14 10.31 7.22
CA GLU A 240 -12.73 8.94 6.90
C GLU A 240 -11.80 8.88 5.70
N LYS A 241 -12.17 9.55 4.60
CA LYS A 241 -11.35 9.59 3.38
C LYS A 241 -9.98 10.20 3.68
N TRP A 242 -9.96 11.31 4.42
CA TRP A 242 -8.72 11.93 4.86
C TRP A 242 -7.88 10.98 5.71
N THR A 243 -8.51 10.25 6.63
CA THR A 243 -7.85 9.23 7.47
C THR A 243 -7.22 8.13 6.63
N ILE A 244 -7.95 7.58 5.66
CA ILE A 244 -7.47 6.52 4.77
C ILE A 244 -6.28 7.01 3.94
N GLU A 245 -6.33 8.25 3.42
CA GLU A 245 -5.18 8.85 2.74
C GLU A 245 -3.95 8.95 3.64
N GLN A 246 -4.13 9.29 4.92
CA GLN A 246 -3.02 9.35 5.87
C GLN A 246 -2.49 7.96 6.22
N LEU A 247 -3.36 6.97 6.46
CA LEU A 247 -2.96 5.58 6.68
C LEU A 247 -2.14 5.05 5.50
N ALA A 248 -2.59 5.31 4.27
CA ALA A 248 -1.88 4.94 3.06
C ALA A 248 -0.49 5.61 3.00
N SER A 249 -0.44 6.94 3.23
CA SER A 249 0.80 7.73 3.18
C SER A 249 1.84 7.29 4.23
N PHE A 250 1.40 7.09 5.48
CA PHE A 250 2.26 6.63 6.57
C PHE A 250 2.66 5.16 6.45
N GLY A 251 1.86 4.37 5.74
CA GLY A 251 2.13 2.98 5.43
C GLY A 251 3.01 2.77 4.19
N LEU A 252 3.39 3.83 3.46
CA LEU A 252 4.14 3.68 2.21
C LEU A 252 5.48 2.97 2.45
N GLY A 253 5.66 1.82 1.81
CA GLY A 253 6.88 1.03 1.81
C GLY A 253 7.11 0.20 3.08
N LEU A 254 7.70 -0.97 2.88
CA LEU A 254 7.96 -1.94 3.95
C LEU A 254 9.07 -1.50 4.91
N ASN A 255 8.68 -0.86 6.01
CA ASN A 255 9.58 -0.44 7.09
C ASN A 255 8.94 -0.59 8.48
N LYS A 256 9.64 -1.20 9.43
CA LYS A 256 9.17 -1.43 10.81
C LYS A 256 8.91 -0.14 11.63
N ASN A 257 9.40 1.00 11.14
CA ASN A 257 9.21 2.32 11.75
C ASN A 257 8.10 3.14 11.07
N ARG A 258 7.41 2.55 10.09
CA ARG A 258 6.23 3.12 9.42
C ARG A 258 4.99 2.31 9.82
N LEU A 259 3.80 2.81 9.48
CA LEU A 259 2.58 2.02 9.71
C LEU A 259 2.58 0.79 8.78
N PRO A 260 1.87 -0.29 9.14
CA PRO A 260 1.61 -1.37 8.20
C PRO A 260 0.93 -0.83 6.92
N PRO A 261 1.38 -1.20 5.71
CA PRO A 261 0.75 -0.73 4.48
C PRO A 261 -0.67 -1.30 4.32
N ILE A 262 -1.58 -0.54 3.72
CA ILE A 262 -2.89 -1.08 3.29
C ILE A 262 -2.68 -2.24 2.30
N ALA A 263 -1.78 -2.03 1.33
CA ALA A 263 -1.36 -3.04 0.37
C ALA A 263 0.10 -2.82 -0.04
N ASP A 264 0.93 -3.86 0.03
CA ASP A 264 2.30 -3.89 -0.49
C ASP A 264 2.71 -5.34 -0.78
N SER A 265 3.78 -5.55 -1.53
CA SER A 265 4.31 -6.87 -1.85
C SER A 265 5.82 -6.87 -2.00
N GLU A 266 6.46 -7.90 -1.46
CA GLU A 266 7.90 -8.13 -1.58
C GLU A 266 8.15 -9.48 -2.23
N LEU A 267 8.96 -9.47 -3.29
CA LEU A 267 9.28 -10.64 -4.13
C LEU A 267 10.67 -11.22 -3.82
N SER A 268 11.44 -10.60 -2.92
CA SER A 268 12.79 -11.05 -2.59
C SER A 268 12.78 -12.20 -1.55
N PRO A 269 13.35 -13.37 -1.88
CA PRO A 269 13.42 -14.49 -0.94
C PRO A 269 14.45 -14.26 0.20
N ALA A 270 15.41 -13.36 -0.01
CA ALA A 270 16.49 -13.06 0.94
C ALA A 270 16.19 -11.88 1.88
N LYS A 271 15.17 -11.05 1.57
CA LYS A 271 14.83 -9.90 2.40
C LYS A 271 13.96 -10.31 3.58
N LYS A 272 14.29 -9.87 4.80
CA LYS A 272 13.55 -10.20 6.02
C LYS A 272 12.12 -9.63 5.96
N PRO A 273 11.08 -10.39 6.34
CA PRO A 273 9.73 -9.84 6.47
C PRO A 273 9.70 -8.74 7.53
N VAL A 274 8.79 -7.80 7.37
CA VAL A 274 8.55 -6.74 8.34
C VAL A 274 7.34 -7.13 9.19
N TYR A 275 7.46 -6.91 10.50
CA TYR A 275 6.38 -7.15 11.45
C TYR A 275 6.11 -5.89 12.25
N TRP A 276 4.85 -5.74 12.67
CA TRP A 276 4.39 -4.67 13.55
C TRP A 276 3.61 -5.25 14.73
N ILE A 277 3.43 -4.43 15.76
CA ILE A 277 2.64 -4.75 16.95
C ILE A 277 1.46 -3.79 16.99
N LYS A 278 0.22 -4.31 17.06
CA LYS A 278 -1.02 -3.51 17.05
C LYS A 278 -0.99 -2.35 18.04
N GLN A 279 -0.57 -2.60 19.29
CA GLN A 279 -0.45 -1.54 20.30
C GLN A 279 0.50 -0.40 19.87
N LYS A 280 1.66 -0.72 19.30
CA LYS A 280 2.59 0.30 18.81
C LYS A 280 2.00 1.07 17.64
N VAL A 281 1.30 0.40 16.73
CA VAL A 281 0.60 1.04 15.61
C VAL A 281 -0.47 2.01 16.12
N LYS A 282 -1.23 1.60 17.15
CA LYS A 282 -2.20 2.46 17.85
C LYS A 282 -1.53 3.70 18.43
N ASP A 283 -0.40 3.53 19.10
CA ASP A 283 0.35 4.64 19.70
C ASP A 283 0.90 5.59 18.63
N ASP A 284 1.41 5.05 17.51
CA ASP A 284 1.94 5.85 16.40
C ASP A 284 0.82 6.67 15.71
N ILE A 285 -0.36 6.07 15.49
CA ILE A 285 -1.53 6.77 14.96
C ILE A 285 -1.98 7.89 15.92
N THR A 286 -2.12 7.57 17.20
CA THR A 286 -2.60 8.48 18.25
C THR A 286 -1.66 9.67 18.48
N ASN A 287 -0.34 9.44 18.49
CA ASN A 287 0.63 10.46 18.88
C ASN A 287 1.27 11.19 17.71
N ASN A 288 1.38 10.57 16.53
CA ASN A 288 2.15 11.11 15.41
C ASN A 288 1.30 11.41 14.17
N MET A 289 0.29 10.60 13.87
CA MET A 289 -0.52 10.77 12.66
C MET A 289 -1.67 11.77 12.88
N LEU A 290 -2.58 11.48 13.82
CA LEU A 290 -3.81 12.25 13.99
C LEU A 290 -3.58 13.70 14.44
N PRO A 291 -2.73 14.00 15.45
CA PRO A 291 -2.48 15.38 15.88
C PRO A 291 -1.80 16.23 14.80
N LEU A 292 -1.04 15.60 13.90
CA LEU A 292 -0.32 16.29 12.85
C LEU A 292 -1.22 16.60 11.65
N TYR A 293 -2.07 15.65 11.23
CA TYR A 293 -2.81 15.76 9.96
C TYR A 293 -4.25 16.22 10.10
N THR A 294 -4.88 16.06 11.26
CA THR A 294 -6.24 16.58 11.48
C THR A 294 -6.30 18.11 11.31
N PRO A 295 -5.33 18.91 11.82
CA PRO A 295 -5.31 20.36 11.66
C PRO A 295 -5.04 20.88 10.24
N PHE A 296 -4.63 20.01 9.30
CA PHE A 296 -4.49 20.42 7.89
C PHE A 296 -5.84 20.56 7.18
N LEU A 297 -6.91 19.94 7.70
CA LEU A 297 -8.24 20.14 7.17
C LEU A 297 -8.63 21.60 7.32
N SER A 298 -9.19 22.17 6.26
CA SER A 298 -9.60 23.57 6.24
C SER A 298 -10.89 23.76 5.47
N ILE A 299 -11.59 24.85 5.78
CA ILE A 299 -12.83 25.24 5.10
C ILE A 299 -12.51 26.39 4.14
N PHE A 300 -12.85 26.21 2.87
CA PHE A 300 -12.71 27.27 1.88
C PHE A 300 -13.49 28.53 2.28
N ASN A 301 -12.93 29.71 2.01
CA ASN A 301 -13.56 31.01 2.26
C ASN A 301 -13.81 31.34 3.75
N THR A 302 -13.05 30.73 4.65
CA THR A 302 -12.92 31.16 6.06
C THR A 302 -11.73 32.09 6.24
N ARG A 303 -11.66 32.79 7.37
CA ARG A 303 -10.63 33.80 7.64
C ARG A 303 -9.22 33.19 7.74
N ASN A 304 -9.10 31.99 8.33
CA ASN A 304 -7.84 31.27 8.49
C ASN A 304 -7.51 30.34 7.31
N TYR A 305 -8.29 30.39 6.22
CA TYR A 305 -7.97 29.65 4.99
C TYR A 305 -6.72 30.25 4.32
N ASN A 306 -5.70 29.43 4.10
CA ASN A 306 -4.45 29.87 3.49
C ASN A 306 -4.49 29.71 1.97
N TYR A 307 -4.66 30.83 1.25
CA TYR A 307 -4.68 30.86 -0.21
C TYR A 307 -3.31 30.68 -0.87
N ASP A 308 -2.21 30.82 -0.13
CA ASP A 308 -0.85 30.70 -0.66
C ASP A 308 -0.38 29.23 -0.73
N LEU A 309 -1.08 28.32 -0.05
CA LEU A 309 -0.82 26.89 -0.08
C LEU A 309 -1.52 26.25 -1.29
N ILE A 310 -0.79 26.17 -2.40
CA ILE A 310 -1.24 25.60 -3.67
C ILE A 310 -0.65 24.20 -3.89
N GLY A 311 -1.48 23.25 -4.33
CA GLY A 311 -1.05 21.90 -4.69
C GLY A 311 -2.07 20.82 -4.31
N THR A 312 -1.94 19.64 -4.94
CA THR A 312 -2.95 18.57 -4.84
C THR A 312 -3.23 18.09 -3.41
N PHE A 313 -2.26 18.17 -2.50
CA PHE A 313 -2.47 17.80 -1.09
C PHE A 313 -3.37 18.81 -0.36
N TYR A 314 -3.10 20.11 -0.49
CA TYR A 314 -3.90 21.16 0.15
C TYR A 314 -5.30 21.27 -0.45
N GLU A 315 -5.42 21.06 -1.76
CA GLU A 315 -6.72 20.98 -2.44
C GLU A 315 -7.57 19.83 -1.90
N ARG A 316 -6.97 18.66 -1.59
CA ARG A 316 -7.67 17.52 -0.97
C ARG A 316 -8.02 17.74 0.50
N ALA A 317 -7.24 18.54 1.22
CA ALA A 317 -7.51 18.91 2.61
C ALA A 317 -8.52 20.07 2.76
N SER A 318 -8.94 20.68 1.65
CA SER A 318 -9.82 21.85 1.63
C SER A 318 -11.26 21.44 1.32
N LEU A 319 -12.19 21.80 2.21
CA LEU A 319 -13.61 21.47 2.07
C LEU A 319 -14.39 22.64 1.47
N PRO A 320 -15.11 22.42 0.35
CA PRO A 320 -15.97 23.45 -0.22
C PRO A 320 -17.28 23.54 0.57
N ILE A 321 -17.55 24.69 1.19
CA ILE A 321 -18.84 24.97 1.83
C ILE A 321 -19.69 25.87 0.95
N ILE A 322 -20.96 25.50 0.81
CA ILE A 322 -22.01 26.33 0.22
C ILE A 322 -22.89 26.82 1.36
N SER A 323 -23.01 28.14 1.55
CA SER A 323 -23.92 28.69 2.55
C SER A 323 -25.38 28.59 2.08
N PRO A 324 -26.27 27.92 2.84
CA PRO A 324 -27.70 27.85 2.49
C PRO A 324 -28.36 29.23 2.44
N SER A 325 -27.94 30.13 3.33
CA SER A 325 -28.46 31.50 3.48
C SER A 325 -27.65 32.55 2.70
N GLY A 326 -26.62 32.13 1.93
CA GLY A 326 -25.76 33.04 1.17
C GLY A 326 -24.77 33.85 2.02
N TYR A 327 -24.48 33.43 3.24
CA TYR A 327 -23.48 34.06 4.10
C TYR A 327 -22.05 33.89 3.55
N SER A 328 -21.22 34.91 3.75
CA SER A 328 -19.76 34.82 3.63
C SER A 328 -19.17 34.50 5.02
N TYR A 329 -18.26 33.53 5.08
CA TYR A 329 -17.64 33.07 6.33
C TYR A 329 -16.23 33.63 6.55
N ASN A 330 -15.85 34.68 5.80
CA ASN A 330 -14.50 35.24 5.76
C ASN A 330 -14.08 35.95 7.05
N ASN A 331 -14.98 36.09 8.03
CA ASN A 331 -14.73 36.64 9.35
C ASN A 331 -14.70 35.57 10.47
N LEU A 332 -14.86 34.29 10.13
CA LEU A 332 -14.81 33.17 11.07
C LEU A 332 -13.56 32.33 10.79
N ASP A 333 -12.91 31.83 11.85
CA ASP A 333 -11.91 30.78 11.72
C ASP A 333 -12.57 29.42 11.92
N VAL A 334 -12.12 28.42 11.16
CA VAL A 334 -12.50 27.02 11.39
C VAL A 334 -11.26 26.16 11.51
N THR A 335 -11.14 25.39 12.58
CA THR A 335 -10.03 24.44 12.78
C THR A 335 -10.55 23.06 13.15
N PHE A 336 -9.86 22.04 12.67
CA PHE A 336 -10.11 20.64 12.99
C PHE A 336 -8.99 20.15 13.92
N ASN A 337 -9.35 19.57 15.06
CA ASN A 337 -8.39 19.23 16.08
C ASN A 337 -8.57 17.79 16.54
N TYR A 338 -7.44 17.14 16.74
CA TYR A 338 -7.31 15.88 17.44
C TYR A 338 -6.22 16.04 18.51
N PHE A 339 -6.51 15.66 19.75
CA PHE A 339 -5.51 15.66 20.82
C PHE A 339 -5.13 14.23 21.21
N ASN A 340 -3.83 14.02 21.43
CA ASN A 340 -3.26 12.69 21.68
C ASN A 340 -3.68 12.05 23.02
N TRP A 341 -4.31 12.81 23.92
CA TRP A 341 -4.91 12.26 25.14
C TRP A 341 -6.29 11.64 24.93
N TRP A 342 -6.88 11.79 23.74
CA TRP A 342 -8.11 11.08 23.40
C TRP A 342 -7.80 9.63 22.99
N PRO A 343 -8.44 8.63 23.61
CA PRO A 343 -8.32 7.26 23.15
C PRO A 343 -8.98 7.06 21.78
N ILE A 344 -8.40 6.17 20.98
CA ILE A 344 -8.96 5.69 19.71
C ILE A 344 -9.38 4.23 19.83
N TYR A 345 -10.36 3.83 19.01
CA TYR A 345 -10.55 2.44 18.66
C TYR A 345 -9.65 2.12 17.45
N LEU A 346 -8.93 1.01 17.51
CA LEU A 346 -8.13 0.50 16.40
C LEU A 346 -8.15 -1.02 16.42
N ASP A 347 -8.57 -1.62 15.32
CA ASP A 347 -8.24 -2.99 14.98
C ASP A 347 -7.64 -3.08 13.57
N ILE A 348 -6.80 -4.09 13.37
CA ILE A 348 -6.16 -4.36 12.09
C ILE A 348 -6.31 -5.85 11.81
N THR A 349 -6.94 -6.17 10.69
CA THR A 349 -7.13 -7.53 10.22
C THR A 349 -6.40 -7.75 8.89
N GLY A 350 -6.29 -9.01 8.47
CA GLY A 350 -5.59 -9.38 7.24
C GLY A 350 -4.91 -10.72 7.33
N ARG A 351 -4.54 -11.28 6.18
CA ARG A 351 -3.79 -12.53 6.13
C ARG A 351 -2.37 -12.30 6.65
N GLY A 352 -1.95 -13.13 7.62
CA GLY A 352 -0.68 -12.98 8.34
C GLY A 352 -0.76 -12.19 9.65
N VAL A 353 -1.93 -11.66 9.99
CA VAL A 353 -2.19 -11.06 11.31
C VAL A 353 -2.59 -12.14 12.31
N SER A 354 -1.95 -12.17 13.49
CA SER A 354 -2.27 -13.11 14.56
C SER A 354 -2.16 -12.43 15.92
N GLY A 355 -3.30 -12.30 16.61
CA GLY A 355 -3.39 -11.60 17.89
C GLY A 355 -2.86 -10.17 17.77
N GLN A 356 -1.78 -9.86 18.49
CA GLN A 356 -1.14 -8.54 18.51
C GLN A 356 -0.10 -8.32 17.41
N ILE A 357 0.27 -9.36 16.65
CA ILE A 357 1.33 -9.30 15.64
C ILE A 357 0.70 -9.13 14.26
N ILE A 358 1.21 -8.15 13.51
CA ILE A 358 0.85 -7.87 12.11
C ILE A 358 2.04 -8.27 11.24
N GLY A 359 1.83 -9.20 10.31
CA GLY A 359 2.87 -9.71 9.42
C GLY A 359 2.31 -10.13 8.07
N PRO A 360 3.17 -10.43 7.08
CA PRO A 360 2.73 -10.75 5.73
C PRO A 360 2.08 -12.14 5.64
N GLU A 361 1.15 -12.28 4.70
CA GLU A 361 0.83 -13.56 4.09
C GLU A 361 2.03 -14.02 3.25
N GLN A 362 2.38 -15.29 3.35
CA GLN A 362 3.48 -15.87 2.60
C GLN A 362 2.95 -16.99 1.72
N ALA A 363 3.15 -16.82 0.42
CA ALA A 363 2.81 -17.81 -0.58
C ALA A 363 4.09 -18.16 -1.35
N SER A 364 4.36 -19.46 -1.45
CA SER A 364 5.44 -19.98 -2.29
C SER A 364 4.84 -20.84 -3.39
N SER A 365 5.29 -20.63 -4.63
CA SER A 365 5.03 -21.61 -5.68
C SER A 365 6.03 -22.76 -5.55
N SER A 366 5.54 -23.99 -5.59
CA SER A 366 6.39 -25.18 -5.70
C SER A 366 7.18 -25.23 -7.02
N PHE A 367 6.82 -24.40 -8.01
CA PHE A 367 7.47 -24.30 -9.32
C PHE A 367 8.55 -23.20 -9.38
N PHE A 368 8.49 -22.20 -8.49
CA PHE A 368 9.42 -21.05 -8.44
C PHE A 368 9.78 -20.72 -6.98
N SER A 369 10.47 -21.63 -6.31
CA SER A 369 10.82 -21.49 -4.89
C SER A 369 11.87 -20.39 -4.60
N PHE A 370 12.57 -19.89 -5.63
CA PHE A 370 13.36 -18.65 -5.54
C PHE A 370 12.50 -17.37 -5.48
N ILE A 371 11.18 -17.45 -5.72
CA ILE A 371 10.24 -16.33 -5.57
C ILE A 371 9.36 -16.60 -4.35
N ASN A 372 9.79 -16.13 -3.18
CA ASN A 372 8.91 -16.05 -2.03
C ASN A 372 8.11 -14.74 -2.11
N ILE A 373 6.79 -14.83 -2.23
CA ILE A 373 5.92 -13.66 -2.28
C ILE A 373 5.43 -13.37 -0.85
N LYS A 374 5.87 -12.24 -0.31
CA LYS A 374 5.40 -11.70 0.96
C LYS A 374 4.37 -10.63 0.64
N ARG A 375 3.09 -10.94 0.85
CA ARG A 375 1.98 -10.02 0.58
C ARG A 375 1.55 -9.38 1.89
N TYR A 376 1.51 -8.06 1.91
CA TYR A 376 1.05 -7.27 3.03
C TYR A 376 -0.26 -6.64 2.61
N ASN A 377 -1.38 -7.22 3.04
CA ASN A 377 -2.72 -6.69 2.78
C ASN A 377 -3.43 -6.60 4.12
N PHE A 378 -3.55 -5.37 4.62
CA PHE A 378 -4.08 -5.09 5.94
C PHE A 378 -5.29 -4.17 5.86
N TYR A 379 -6.25 -4.46 6.71
CA TYR A 379 -7.54 -3.81 6.78
C TYR A 379 -7.65 -3.11 8.12
N TYR A 380 -7.79 -1.78 8.09
CA TYR A 380 -7.85 -0.94 9.27
C TYR A 380 -9.30 -0.65 9.63
N ASP A 381 -9.64 -0.92 10.89
CA ASP A 381 -10.83 -0.39 11.55
C ASP A 381 -10.38 0.65 12.57
N LEU A 382 -10.78 1.90 12.39
CA LEU A 382 -10.29 3.03 13.17
C LEU A 382 -11.43 3.99 13.47
N SER A 383 -11.66 4.26 14.76
CA SER A 383 -12.59 5.32 15.19
C SER A 383 -11.91 6.29 16.15
N TYR A 384 -12.19 7.59 15.99
CA TYR A 384 -11.63 8.62 16.87
C TYR A 384 -12.44 9.93 16.88
N PRO A 385 -12.43 10.70 17.98
CA PRO A 385 -13.05 12.03 18.06
C PRO A 385 -12.31 13.06 17.22
N VAL A 386 -13.05 13.95 16.58
CA VAL A 386 -12.55 15.17 15.94
C VAL A 386 -13.32 16.36 16.51
N LEU A 387 -12.58 17.34 17.01
CA LEU A 387 -13.13 18.61 17.47
C LEU A 387 -13.05 19.65 16.36
N VAL A 388 -14.17 20.24 16.00
CA VAL A 388 -14.22 21.40 15.12
C VAL A 388 -14.48 22.64 15.95
N ASP A 389 -13.57 23.60 15.89
CA ASP A 389 -13.70 24.92 16.52
C ASP A 389 -14.05 25.96 15.45
N ILE A 390 -15.24 26.56 15.59
CA ILE A 390 -15.65 27.72 14.82
C ILE A 390 -15.47 28.95 15.71
N TYR A 391 -14.42 29.73 15.42
CA TYR A 391 -14.06 30.89 16.22
C TYR A 391 -14.51 32.20 15.55
N SER A 392 -15.31 32.97 16.29
CA SER A 392 -15.77 34.30 15.90
C SER A 392 -15.02 35.38 16.68
N PRO A 393 -13.92 35.95 16.14
CA PRO A 393 -13.06 36.93 16.82
C PRO A 393 -13.78 38.24 17.17
N GLU A 394 -14.70 38.69 16.33
CA GLU A 394 -15.41 39.97 16.49
C GLU A 394 -16.54 39.89 17.54
N ALA A 395 -16.88 38.67 17.99
CA ALA A 395 -17.98 38.46 18.93
C ALA A 395 -17.75 39.21 20.24
N PHE A 396 -18.85 39.75 20.79
CA PHE A 396 -18.87 40.48 22.05
C PHE A 396 -17.85 41.63 22.13
N ASN A 397 -17.74 42.43 21.06
CA ASN A 397 -16.82 43.56 20.95
C ASN A 397 -15.33 43.14 21.05
N GLY A 398 -14.97 42.03 20.41
CA GLY A 398 -13.58 41.55 20.32
C GLY A 398 -13.14 40.61 21.44
N GLU A 399 -14.02 40.20 22.34
CA GLU A 399 -13.70 39.14 23.31
C GLU A 399 -13.63 37.74 22.68
N GLY A 400 -14.26 37.56 21.51
CA GLY A 400 -14.30 36.28 20.83
C GLY A 400 -15.39 35.34 21.35
N LEU A 401 -15.77 34.39 20.50
CA LEU A 401 -16.66 33.28 20.82
C LEU A 401 -16.16 32.04 20.10
N HIS A 402 -15.90 30.97 20.86
CA HIS A 402 -15.68 29.64 20.31
C HIS A 402 -16.99 28.87 20.26
N PHE A 403 -17.22 28.16 19.17
CA PHE A 403 -18.34 27.24 19.02
C PHE A 403 -17.78 25.87 18.62
N TYR A 404 -17.74 24.96 19.59
CA TYR A 404 -17.15 23.63 19.48
C TYR A 404 -18.18 22.60 19.07
N ILE A 405 -17.89 21.81 18.04
CA ILE A 405 -18.72 20.66 17.66
C ILE A 405 -17.85 19.40 17.54
N GLY A 406 -18.44 18.26 17.89
CA GLY A 406 -17.80 16.96 17.80
C GLY A 406 -18.19 16.19 16.55
N PHE A 407 -17.23 15.50 15.94
CA PHE A 407 -17.46 14.42 14.98
C PHE A 407 -16.71 13.17 15.41
N GLU A 408 -17.25 12.00 15.11
CA GLU A 408 -16.49 10.75 15.18
C GLU A 408 -16.10 10.36 13.75
N ALA A 409 -14.80 10.32 13.47
CA ALA A 409 -14.30 9.75 12.22
C ALA A 409 -14.29 8.22 12.36
N ASN A 410 -14.85 7.50 11.38
CA ASN A 410 -15.07 6.06 11.49
C ASN A 410 -14.72 5.31 10.17
N VAL A 411 -13.53 4.71 10.13
CA VAL A 411 -13.06 3.87 9.03
C VAL A 411 -13.31 2.41 9.39
N ARG A 412 -13.84 1.64 8.44
CA ARG A 412 -14.01 0.19 8.55
C ARG A 412 -13.49 -0.50 7.30
N ASP A 413 -12.62 -1.49 7.45
CA ASP A 413 -12.02 -2.24 6.35
C ASP A 413 -11.30 -1.33 5.32
N ASN A 414 -10.60 -0.29 5.77
CA ASN A 414 -10.07 0.79 4.91
C ASN A 414 -11.11 1.53 4.05
N ASN A 415 -12.39 1.43 4.38
CA ASN A 415 -13.49 2.11 3.70
C ASN A 415 -14.12 3.16 4.63
N PRO A 416 -14.58 4.29 4.07
CA PRO A 416 -15.40 5.23 4.82
C PRO A 416 -16.72 4.58 5.23
N LEU A 417 -17.05 4.64 6.53
CA LEU A 417 -18.33 4.12 6.99
C LEU A 417 -19.48 5.03 6.52
N LYS A 418 -20.38 4.47 5.69
CA LYS A 418 -21.66 5.09 5.33
C LYS A 418 -22.78 4.36 6.04
N CYS A 419 -23.50 5.01 6.93
CA CYS A 419 -24.36 4.36 7.92
C CYS A 419 -25.63 3.66 7.39
N GLU A 420 -25.89 3.69 6.08
CA GLU A 420 -26.97 2.91 5.47
C GLU A 420 -26.49 1.49 5.14
N GLY A 421 -27.02 0.49 5.86
CA GLY A 421 -26.79 -0.94 5.55
C GLY A 421 -25.37 -1.44 5.83
N SER A 422 -24.61 -0.73 6.67
CA SER A 422 -23.21 -1.00 6.96
C SER A 422 -22.99 -1.68 8.32
N GLY A 423 -21.81 -2.28 8.43
CA GLY A 423 -21.21 -2.89 9.61
C GLY A 423 -19.87 -3.51 9.21
N LEU A 424 -19.16 -4.10 10.17
CA LEU A 424 -17.98 -4.92 9.85
C LEU A 424 -18.41 -6.01 8.87
N THR A 425 -17.87 -5.99 7.66
CA THR A 425 -17.97 -7.17 6.80
C THR A 425 -17.26 -8.30 7.52
N GLU A 426 -18.01 -9.35 7.85
CA GLU A 426 -17.47 -10.62 8.31
C GLU A 426 -16.51 -11.11 7.20
N TYR A 427 -15.24 -10.74 7.29
CA TYR A 427 -14.22 -11.55 6.68
C TYR A 427 -14.35 -12.85 7.43
N ALA A 428 -14.92 -13.87 6.78
CA ALA A 428 -14.67 -15.24 7.16
C ALA A 428 -13.18 -15.28 7.45
N PRO A 429 -12.75 -15.46 8.73
CA PRO A 429 -11.34 -15.44 9.06
C PRO A 429 -10.76 -16.42 8.09
N ALA A 430 -9.90 -15.93 7.18
CA ALA A 430 -9.40 -16.79 6.12
C ALA A 430 -8.91 -18.01 6.88
N PHE A 431 -9.49 -19.19 6.62
CA PHE A 431 -9.00 -20.44 7.14
C PHE A 431 -7.64 -20.64 6.46
N GLY A 432 -6.68 -19.78 6.81
CA GLY A 432 -5.28 -19.96 6.56
C GLY A 432 -4.95 -21.26 7.24
N SER A 433 -4.25 -22.11 6.54
CA SER A 433 -3.89 -23.41 7.08
C SER A 433 -3.30 -23.28 8.46
N LEU A 434 -3.69 -24.24 9.30
CA LEU A 434 -3.15 -24.44 10.63
C LEU A 434 -1.63 -24.59 10.61
N PHE A 435 -1.02 -24.92 9.46
CA PHE A 435 0.41 -25.13 9.33
C PHE A 435 1.24 -23.86 9.66
N CYS A 436 0.91 -22.69 9.11
CA CYS A 436 1.65 -21.46 9.43
C CYS A 436 1.15 -20.73 10.67
N ASN A 437 0.07 -21.20 11.29
CA ASN A 437 -0.47 -20.61 12.50
C ASN A 437 0.54 -20.75 13.66
N ILE A 438 0.92 -19.62 14.26
CA ILE A 438 1.93 -19.58 15.32
C ILE A 438 1.50 -20.40 16.56
N ASN A 439 0.20 -20.48 16.84
CA ASN A 439 -0.36 -21.22 17.96
C ASN A 439 -0.37 -22.74 17.75
N GLN A 440 -0.11 -23.21 16.52
CA GLN A 440 -0.05 -24.65 16.18
C GLN A 440 1.40 -25.16 16.14
N ARG A 441 2.39 -24.29 16.37
CA ARG A 441 3.80 -24.66 16.44
C ARG A 441 4.07 -25.35 17.78
N CYS A 442 4.82 -26.45 17.75
CA CYS A 442 4.89 -27.37 18.89
C CYS A 442 6.29 -27.92 19.17
N SER A 443 7.18 -27.97 18.16
CA SER A 443 8.50 -28.58 18.27
C SER A 443 9.57 -27.51 18.23
N ASN A 444 10.26 -27.27 19.35
CA ASN A 444 11.39 -26.36 19.42
C ASN A 444 12.60 -26.98 18.71
N ILE A 445 13.18 -26.28 17.74
CA ILE A 445 14.32 -26.77 16.97
C ILE A 445 15.38 -25.68 16.91
N THR A 446 16.64 -26.10 16.96
CA THR A 446 17.78 -25.20 16.73
C THR A 446 18.38 -25.51 15.36
N ILE A 447 18.51 -24.49 14.51
CA ILE A 447 19.07 -24.64 13.16
C ILE A 447 20.40 -23.90 13.11
N GLU A 448 21.48 -24.64 12.83
CA GLU A 448 22.82 -24.13 12.61
C GLU A 448 23.11 -24.05 11.10
N THR A 449 23.56 -22.91 10.60
CA THR A 449 23.92 -22.74 9.17
C THR A 449 25.41 -22.51 8.99
N ILE A 450 25.99 -23.20 8.00
CA ILE A 450 27.42 -23.09 7.66
C ILE A 450 27.65 -22.91 6.15
N ASP A 451 28.75 -22.25 5.82
CA ASP A 451 29.27 -22.14 4.46
C ASP A 451 29.92 -23.46 4.02
N GLY A 452 29.50 -23.98 2.87
CA GLY A 452 29.92 -25.30 2.37
C GLY A 452 31.35 -25.38 1.82
N LYS A 453 31.96 -24.22 1.51
CA LYS A 453 33.36 -24.09 1.09
C LYS A 453 34.28 -24.04 2.30
N THR A 454 34.01 -23.12 3.22
CA THR A 454 34.90 -22.74 4.32
C THR A 454 34.59 -23.40 5.65
N ASN A 455 33.41 -24.02 5.79
CA ASN A 455 32.86 -24.55 7.04
C ASN A 455 32.69 -23.51 8.16
N LYS A 456 32.74 -22.21 7.83
CA LYS A 456 32.52 -21.13 8.80
C LYS A 456 31.02 -20.91 9.05
N PRO A 457 30.63 -20.35 10.22
CA PRO A 457 29.25 -19.95 10.50
C PRO A 457 28.71 -18.98 9.44
N LEU A 458 27.48 -19.24 8.98
CA LEU A 458 26.82 -18.44 7.95
C LEU A 458 25.52 -17.83 8.49
N SER A 459 25.55 -16.58 8.96
CA SER A 459 24.34 -15.87 9.43
C SER A 459 23.49 -15.35 8.28
N ASP A 460 22.33 -14.76 8.58
CA ASP A 460 21.38 -14.19 7.62
C ASP A 460 20.99 -15.19 6.52
N VAL A 461 20.77 -16.44 6.94
CA VAL A 461 20.13 -17.47 6.13
C VAL A 461 18.67 -17.52 6.55
N SER A 462 17.76 -17.25 5.61
CA SER A 462 16.32 -17.33 5.84
C SER A 462 15.89 -18.79 5.84
N ILE A 463 15.16 -19.21 6.87
CA ILE A 463 14.66 -20.58 7.01
C ILE A 463 13.15 -20.59 6.77
N TYR A 464 12.73 -21.47 5.88
CA TYR A 464 11.34 -21.72 5.56
C TYR A 464 10.99 -23.17 5.82
N TYR A 465 9.80 -23.40 6.34
CA TYR A 465 9.25 -24.74 6.51
C TYR A 465 7.97 -24.83 5.68
N SER A 466 7.94 -25.73 4.71
CA SER A 466 6.96 -25.73 3.62
C SER A 466 6.22 -27.06 3.52
N THR A 467 4.96 -27.03 3.10
CA THR A 467 4.12 -28.20 2.79
C THR A 467 3.20 -27.88 1.61
N GLY A 468 3.19 -28.71 0.56
CA GLY A 468 2.38 -28.43 -0.63
C GLY A 468 2.62 -27.03 -1.21
N THR A 469 1.59 -26.17 -1.20
CA THR A 469 1.64 -24.77 -1.67
C THR A 469 1.94 -23.75 -0.56
N GLU A 470 2.16 -24.21 0.67
CA GLU A 470 2.33 -23.35 1.85
C GLU A 470 3.77 -23.34 2.31
N SER A 471 4.26 -22.17 2.70
CA SER A 471 5.62 -22.01 3.22
C SER A 471 5.65 -20.98 4.32
N CYS A 472 6.07 -21.41 5.50
CA CYS A 472 6.08 -20.61 6.70
C CYS A 472 7.51 -20.15 7.00
N ASP A 473 7.73 -18.84 7.07
CA ASP A 473 8.99 -18.27 7.56
C ASP A 473 9.19 -18.62 9.03
N GLN A 474 10.38 -19.15 9.33
CA GLN A 474 10.81 -19.56 10.65
C GLN A 474 11.80 -18.59 11.27
N GLY A 475 12.24 -17.59 10.51
CA GLY A 475 13.25 -16.60 10.88
C GLY A 475 14.55 -16.77 10.10
N PHE A 476 15.57 -16.09 10.60
CA PHE A 476 16.91 -16.07 10.02
C PHE A 476 17.95 -16.43 11.06
N THR A 477 19.04 -17.05 10.63
CA THR A 477 20.14 -17.39 11.54
C THR A 477 20.95 -16.16 11.94
N GLU A 478 21.31 -16.07 13.22
CA GLU A 478 22.11 -14.98 13.78
C GLU A 478 23.39 -15.52 14.42
N ILE A 479 24.46 -14.72 14.43
CA ILE A 479 25.69 -15.10 15.11
C ILE A 479 25.49 -15.05 16.63
N GLN A 480 25.56 -16.21 17.27
CA GLN A 480 25.53 -16.38 18.72
C GLN A 480 26.68 -17.32 19.11
N ASN A 481 27.56 -16.89 20.02
CA ASN A 481 28.70 -17.69 20.50
C ASN A 481 29.53 -18.32 19.37
N ASN A 482 29.86 -17.54 18.33
CA ASN A 482 30.65 -17.97 17.18
C ASN A 482 30.00 -19.08 16.32
N LYS A 483 28.67 -19.23 16.40
CA LYS A 483 27.84 -20.08 15.55
C LYS A 483 26.69 -19.26 14.95
N ALA A 484 26.23 -19.61 13.76
CA ALA A 484 25.04 -19.00 13.16
C ALA A 484 23.83 -19.88 13.50
N LEU A 485 22.96 -19.41 14.39
CA LEU A 485 21.87 -20.19 14.96
C LEU A 485 20.51 -19.50 14.77
N LEU A 486 19.47 -20.29 14.54
CA LEU A 486 18.07 -19.91 14.66
C LEU A 486 17.39 -20.86 15.63
N LYS A 487 16.74 -20.33 16.67
CA LYS A 487 15.85 -21.09 17.55
C LYS A 487 14.42 -20.77 17.16
N THR A 488 13.66 -21.80 16.78
CA THR A 488 12.29 -21.62 16.29
C THR A 488 11.41 -22.80 16.73
N GLN A 489 10.10 -22.66 16.56
CA GLN A 489 9.15 -23.75 16.75
C GLN A 489 8.53 -24.13 15.42
N LEU A 490 8.62 -25.40 15.04
CA LEU A 490 7.98 -25.92 13.84
C LEU A 490 6.61 -26.56 14.16
N PRO A 491 5.62 -26.45 13.26
CA PRO A 491 4.34 -27.15 13.35
C PRO A 491 4.50 -28.64 13.03
N GLN A 492 3.52 -29.45 13.45
CA GLN A 492 3.48 -30.88 13.10
C GLN A 492 3.47 -31.10 11.58
N CYS A 493 4.24 -32.07 11.11
CA CYS A 493 4.10 -32.58 9.74
C CYS A 493 4.39 -34.08 9.65
N VAL A 494 3.66 -34.76 8.77
CA VAL A 494 3.72 -36.21 8.61
C VAL A 494 4.31 -36.59 7.26
N GLY A 495 5.38 -37.40 7.28
CA GLY A 495 6.00 -37.96 6.07
C GLY A 495 6.88 -36.96 5.32
N THR A 496 7.08 -37.23 4.02
CA THR A 496 7.91 -36.40 3.12
C THR A 496 7.18 -35.18 2.57
N ALA A 497 5.97 -34.89 3.08
CA ALA A 497 5.15 -33.77 2.61
C ALA A 497 5.71 -32.40 3.00
N CYS A 498 6.62 -32.34 3.98
CA CYS A 498 7.26 -31.11 4.41
C CYS A 498 8.75 -31.03 4.11
N SER A 499 9.19 -29.86 3.66
CA SER A 499 10.58 -29.55 3.38
C SER A 499 11.06 -28.38 4.23
N LEU A 500 12.31 -28.48 4.67
CA LEU A 500 13.01 -27.36 5.30
C LEU A 500 13.92 -26.73 4.26
N ASN A 501 13.59 -25.50 3.90
CA ASN A 501 14.27 -24.73 2.86
C ASN A 501 15.09 -23.61 3.50
N ALA A 502 16.30 -23.40 2.99
CA ALA A 502 17.20 -22.35 3.45
C ALA A 502 17.57 -21.47 2.25
N VAL A 503 17.47 -20.15 2.41
CA VAL A 503 17.76 -19.22 1.32
C VAL A 503 18.70 -18.11 1.79
N LYS A 504 19.74 -17.87 0.98
CA LYS A 504 20.69 -16.78 1.13
C LYS A 504 21.21 -16.37 -0.25
N GLN A 505 21.37 -15.07 -0.49
CA GLN A 505 21.93 -14.58 -1.75
C GLN A 505 23.32 -15.16 -2.02
N ASN A 506 23.56 -15.59 -3.27
CA ASN A 506 24.77 -16.30 -3.74
C ASN A 506 24.97 -17.72 -3.13
N TYR A 507 23.96 -18.17 -2.38
CA TYR A 507 23.71 -19.47 -1.75
C TYR A 507 22.99 -20.49 -2.64
N TRP A 508 23.51 -21.71 -2.84
CA TRP A 508 22.70 -22.89 -3.16
C TRP A 508 22.40 -23.70 -1.90
N HIS A 509 21.18 -24.21 -1.80
CA HIS A 509 20.74 -25.09 -0.72
C HIS A 509 20.36 -26.44 -1.30
N TYR A 510 20.77 -27.50 -0.62
CA TYR A 510 20.30 -28.85 -0.93
C TYR A 510 19.12 -29.17 0.00
N PRO A 511 17.88 -29.05 -0.47
CA PRO A 511 16.72 -29.23 0.38
C PRO A 511 16.62 -30.65 0.90
N LYS A 512 16.17 -30.75 2.16
CA LYS A 512 15.90 -32.01 2.83
C LYS A 512 14.48 -31.97 3.39
N THR A 513 13.80 -33.10 3.30
CA THR A 513 12.47 -33.30 3.88
C THR A 513 12.61 -33.80 5.31
N TYR A 514 11.90 -33.18 6.23
CA TYR A 514 11.87 -33.61 7.62
C TYR A 514 10.42 -33.72 8.07
N ALA A 515 10.05 -34.85 8.64
CA ALA A 515 8.81 -34.97 9.38
C ALA A 515 8.98 -34.33 10.77
N VAL A 516 8.07 -33.46 11.20
CA VAL A 516 8.09 -32.88 12.55
C VAL A 516 7.03 -33.52 13.42
N ARG A 517 7.42 -34.03 14.59
CA ARG A 517 6.51 -34.68 15.54
C ARG A 517 6.45 -33.91 16.86
N CYS A 518 5.27 -33.42 17.23
CA CYS A 518 5.03 -32.72 18.49
C CYS A 518 5.09 -33.65 19.72
N ASP A 519 4.67 -34.92 19.55
CA ASP A 519 4.13 -35.71 20.68
C ASP A 519 5.06 -36.79 21.25
N LYS A 520 6.34 -36.91 20.88
CA LYS A 520 7.14 -38.12 21.27
C LYS A 520 8.56 -37.87 21.77
N THR A 521 8.88 -38.51 22.90
CA THR A 521 10.22 -38.86 23.36
C THR A 521 10.49 -40.35 23.08
N GLY A 522 11.62 -40.68 22.44
CA GLY A 522 12.12 -42.06 22.28
C GLY A 522 11.80 -42.78 20.94
N GLY A 523 12.76 -43.60 20.49
CA GLY A 523 12.68 -44.59 19.39
C GLY A 523 12.54 -44.04 17.96
N VAL A 524 11.53 -43.21 17.69
CA VAL A 524 11.20 -42.71 16.35
C VAL A 524 12.04 -41.48 15.96
N CYS A 525 12.49 -40.69 16.95
CA CYS A 525 13.39 -39.54 16.74
C CYS A 525 14.84 -39.96 16.41
N GLN A 526 15.13 -41.26 16.32
CA GLN A 526 16.45 -41.74 15.90
C GLN A 526 16.56 -41.89 14.38
N ASN A 527 15.50 -41.55 13.62
CA ASN A 527 15.54 -41.53 12.16
C ASN A 527 16.03 -40.15 11.68
N GLU A 528 16.98 -40.14 10.75
CA GLU A 528 17.60 -38.91 10.20
C GLU A 528 16.59 -37.98 9.50
N ASP A 529 15.43 -38.51 9.09
CA ASP A 529 14.36 -37.77 8.40
C ASP A 529 13.25 -37.26 9.34
N VAL A 530 13.40 -37.41 10.67
CA VAL A 530 12.41 -36.96 11.67
C VAL A 530 13.05 -35.95 12.62
N LEU A 531 12.44 -34.77 12.72
CA LEU A 531 12.83 -33.74 13.69
C LEU A 531 11.88 -33.73 14.90
N CYS A 532 12.47 -33.88 16.09
CA CYS A 532 11.77 -33.87 17.36
C CYS A 532 12.09 -32.63 18.21
N ASN A 533 11.25 -32.36 19.21
CA ASN A 533 11.40 -31.21 20.10
C ASN A 533 12.75 -31.26 20.86
N GLY A 534 13.51 -30.18 20.77
CA GLY A 534 14.82 -30.01 21.38
C GLY A 534 16.01 -30.38 20.49
N GLU A 535 15.78 -30.88 19.28
CA GLU A 535 16.86 -31.29 18.37
C GLU A 535 17.55 -30.11 17.68
N SER A 536 18.75 -30.38 17.19
CA SER A 536 19.56 -29.42 16.45
C SER A 536 19.88 -29.95 15.06
N LEU A 537 19.60 -29.14 14.06
CA LEU A 537 19.89 -29.44 12.66
C LEU A 537 21.02 -28.57 12.15
N LYS A 538 21.93 -29.15 11.35
CA LYS A 538 22.97 -28.40 10.65
C LYS A 538 22.69 -28.34 9.15
N ILE A 539 22.50 -27.13 8.63
CA ILE A 539 22.29 -26.86 7.21
C ILE A 539 23.59 -26.34 6.61
N LYS A 540 24.04 -26.99 5.54
CA LYS A 540 25.22 -26.59 4.77
C LYS A 540 24.76 -25.92 3.48
N MET A 541 25.16 -24.66 3.28
CA MET A 541 24.85 -23.90 2.07
C MET A 541 26.07 -23.84 1.16
N GLU A 542 25.91 -24.23 -0.10
CA GLU A 542 27.02 -24.25 -1.06
C GLU A 542 27.09 -22.93 -1.83
N PRO A 543 28.18 -22.14 -1.71
CA PRO A 543 28.28 -20.88 -2.45
C PRO A 543 28.38 -21.15 -3.95
N TYR A 544 27.72 -20.34 -4.78
CA TYR A 544 27.94 -20.38 -6.22
C TYR A 544 29.40 -20.05 -6.56
N ARG A 545 29.94 -20.71 -7.58
CA ARG A 545 31.28 -20.46 -8.12
C ARG A 545 31.14 -19.77 -9.48
N ASN A 546 31.68 -18.55 -9.58
CA ASN A 546 31.69 -17.76 -10.80
C ASN A 546 33.00 -17.97 -11.55
N ASN A 547 33.26 -19.22 -11.93
CA ASN A 547 34.46 -19.62 -12.66
C ASN A 547 34.55 -18.91 -14.02
N ASN A 548 35.76 -18.64 -14.48
CA ASN A 548 36.04 -18.21 -15.85
C ASN A 548 35.93 -19.43 -16.76
N ILE A 549 34.96 -19.42 -17.65
CA ILE A 549 34.68 -20.52 -18.57
C ILE A 549 35.32 -20.21 -19.92
N VAL A 550 36.07 -21.17 -20.45
CA VAL A 550 36.67 -21.13 -21.77
C VAL A 550 36.11 -22.29 -22.58
N ILE A 551 35.66 -22.03 -23.81
CA ILE A 551 35.23 -23.09 -24.73
C ILE A 551 36.30 -23.25 -25.80
N VAL A 552 36.75 -24.49 -26.00
CA VAL A 552 37.74 -24.85 -27.02
C VAL A 552 37.15 -25.90 -27.94
N LYS A 553 37.53 -25.85 -29.22
CA LYS A 553 37.07 -26.83 -30.21
C LYS A 553 38.13 -27.91 -30.44
N LYS A 554 37.66 -29.15 -30.64
CA LYS A 554 38.39 -30.25 -31.25
C LYS A 554 37.73 -30.55 -32.60
N ARG A 555 38.45 -31.16 -33.54
CA ARG A 555 38.04 -31.11 -34.95
C ARG A 555 37.82 -32.49 -35.53
N MET A 556 36.83 -32.61 -36.40
CA MET A 556 36.73 -33.72 -37.35
C MET A 556 37.37 -33.26 -38.67
N ILE A 557 38.47 -33.91 -39.05
CA ILE A 557 39.22 -33.58 -40.26
C ILE A 557 38.81 -34.56 -41.36
N LYS A 558 38.35 -34.02 -42.49
CA LYS A 558 38.04 -34.81 -43.68
C LYS A 558 39.32 -35.32 -44.34
N GLN A 559 39.41 -36.64 -44.54
CA GLN A 559 40.56 -37.31 -45.20
C GLN A 559 40.21 -37.87 -46.58
N GLY A 560 38.92 -38.10 -46.86
CA GLY A 560 38.42 -38.64 -48.13
C GLY A 560 36.95 -38.27 -48.38
N LYS A 561 36.32 -38.90 -49.38
CA LYS A 561 34.93 -38.58 -49.81
C LYS A 561 33.88 -38.84 -48.70
N LYS A 562 34.10 -39.84 -47.84
CA LYS A 562 33.21 -40.22 -46.72
C LYS A 562 34.03 -40.65 -45.48
N ASP A 563 35.19 -40.05 -45.26
CA ASP A 563 36.10 -40.43 -44.19
C ASP A 563 36.55 -39.20 -43.38
N TRP A 564 36.29 -39.23 -42.08
CA TRP A 564 36.61 -38.17 -41.13
C TRP A 564 37.35 -38.74 -39.92
N ILE A 565 38.46 -38.11 -39.57
CA ILE A 565 39.28 -38.51 -38.43
C ILE A 565 39.13 -37.47 -37.31
N PHE A 566 38.91 -37.95 -36.10
CA PHE A 566 38.90 -37.11 -34.90
C PHE A 566 40.33 -36.64 -34.54
N ASP A 567 40.54 -35.33 -34.61
CA ASP A 567 41.73 -34.65 -34.13
C ASP A 567 41.49 -34.16 -32.69
N ASN A 568 42.15 -34.84 -31.74
CA ASN A 568 42.00 -34.56 -30.31
C ASN A 568 42.78 -33.31 -29.84
N ASN A 569 43.48 -32.60 -30.73
CA ASN A 569 44.23 -31.41 -30.37
C ASN A 569 43.27 -30.22 -30.12
N PRO A 570 43.27 -29.61 -28.92
CA PRO A 570 42.39 -28.49 -28.63
C PRO A 570 42.83 -27.22 -29.37
N GLN A 571 41.87 -26.51 -29.94
CA GLN A 571 42.06 -25.22 -30.59
C GLN A 571 41.13 -24.17 -30.01
N LYS A 572 41.60 -22.93 -29.94
CA LYS A 572 40.76 -21.79 -29.60
C LYS A 572 39.75 -21.55 -30.72
N LEU A 573 38.57 -21.07 -30.35
CA LEU A 573 37.59 -20.64 -31.35
C LEU A 573 38.14 -19.44 -32.14
N LEU A 574 37.78 -19.37 -33.42
CA LEU A 574 38.13 -18.27 -34.30
C LEU A 574 37.32 -17.00 -33.97
N ASP A 575 37.77 -15.84 -34.45
CA ASP A 575 37.12 -14.55 -34.16
C ASP A 575 35.66 -14.48 -34.67
N ASN A 576 35.33 -15.24 -35.72
CA ASN A 576 33.99 -15.36 -36.28
C ASN A 576 33.19 -16.56 -35.72
N GLU A 577 33.75 -17.33 -34.81
CA GLU A 577 33.09 -18.45 -34.15
C GLU A 577 32.54 -18.05 -32.78
N TYR A 578 31.42 -18.65 -32.42
CA TYR A 578 30.91 -18.58 -31.06
C TYR A 578 30.23 -19.88 -30.67
N ALA A 579 30.26 -20.21 -29.39
CA ALA A 579 29.62 -21.39 -28.84
C ALA A 579 28.55 -20.98 -27.83
N PHE A 580 27.34 -21.50 -28.00
CA PHE A 580 26.30 -21.45 -26.99
C PHE A 580 26.44 -22.66 -26.08
N ILE A 581 26.56 -22.43 -24.77
CA ILE A 581 26.63 -23.49 -23.74
C ILE A 581 25.39 -23.42 -22.87
N SER A 582 24.82 -24.59 -22.57
CA SER A 582 23.76 -24.79 -21.59
C SER A 582 24.16 -25.91 -20.62
N LEU A 583 23.90 -25.68 -19.34
CA LEU A 583 24.19 -26.59 -18.23
C LEU A 583 22.94 -26.67 -17.35
N GLU A 584 22.29 -27.80 -17.34
CA GLU A 584 21.15 -28.11 -16.47
C GLU A 584 21.61 -29.06 -15.36
N LYS A 585 21.58 -28.62 -14.10
CA LYS A 585 21.93 -29.48 -12.97
C LYS A 585 20.89 -30.59 -12.86
N ILE A 586 21.35 -31.82 -12.85
CA ILE A 586 20.54 -33.00 -12.55
C ILE A 586 20.28 -33.00 -11.02
N LYS A 587 19.01 -33.04 -10.65
CA LYS A 587 18.57 -33.00 -9.25
C LYS A 587 19.05 -34.23 -8.49
N ASP A 588 19.66 -34.00 -7.33
CA ASP A 588 20.01 -35.05 -6.38
C ASP A 588 18.80 -35.45 -5.51
N HIS A 589 17.83 -34.54 -5.36
CA HIS A 589 16.58 -34.77 -4.63
C HIS A 589 15.37 -34.17 -5.37
N PRO A 590 14.17 -34.79 -5.36
CA PRO A 590 13.00 -34.28 -6.08
C PRO A 590 12.56 -32.86 -5.69
N THR A 591 12.89 -32.43 -4.46
CA THR A 591 12.58 -31.08 -3.97
C THR A 591 13.66 -30.05 -4.28
N GLU A 592 14.79 -30.46 -4.89
CA GLU A 592 15.83 -29.54 -5.35
C GLU A 592 15.29 -28.65 -6.47
N GLU A 593 15.70 -27.39 -6.48
CA GLU A 593 15.32 -26.44 -7.54
C GLU A 593 16.02 -26.79 -8.85
N ASP A 594 15.43 -26.41 -9.99
CA ASP A 594 16.10 -26.49 -11.28
C ASP A 594 17.20 -25.42 -11.37
N LEU A 595 18.44 -25.83 -11.62
CA LEU A 595 19.55 -24.91 -11.90
C LEU A 595 19.94 -25.05 -13.36
N VAL A 596 19.48 -24.11 -14.20
CA VAL A 596 19.84 -24.02 -15.61
C VAL A 596 20.70 -22.78 -15.81
N LEU A 597 21.89 -22.99 -16.38
CA LEU A 597 22.86 -21.97 -16.68
C LEU A 597 23.10 -21.97 -18.18
N ALA A 598 23.05 -20.82 -18.83
CA ALA A 598 23.36 -20.72 -20.24
C ALA A 598 24.11 -19.44 -20.57
N GLY A 599 24.87 -19.47 -21.66
CA GLY A 599 25.52 -18.28 -22.18
C GLY A 599 26.27 -18.54 -23.48
N THR A 600 26.83 -17.47 -24.03
CA THR A 600 27.53 -17.52 -25.32
C THR A 600 28.98 -17.12 -25.13
N PHE A 601 29.89 -17.98 -25.57
CA PHE A 601 31.32 -17.72 -25.64
C PHE A 601 31.70 -17.34 -27.06
N TYR A 602 32.29 -16.16 -27.26
CA TYR A 602 32.78 -15.70 -28.57
C TYR A 602 34.29 -15.95 -28.66
N GLY A 603 34.80 -16.39 -29.81
CA GLY A 603 36.22 -16.73 -29.95
C GLY A 603 37.20 -15.57 -29.72
N ASN A 604 36.75 -14.34 -29.91
CA ASN A 604 37.52 -13.14 -29.58
C ASN A 604 37.57 -12.79 -28.07
N LYS A 605 36.94 -13.59 -27.20
CA LYS A 605 36.94 -13.41 -25.74
C LYS A 605 37.89 -14.40 -25.06
N THR A 606 38.44 -13.98 -23.93
CA THR A 606 39.34 -14.82 -23.11
C THR A 606 38.59 -15.81 -22.23
N SER A 607 37.41 -15.42 -21.72
CA SER A 607 36.53 -16.28 -20.91
C SER A 607 35.12 -15.68 -20.85
N MET A 608 34.16 -16.47 -20.40
CA MET A 608 32.81 -16.05 -20.01
C MET A 608 32.50 -16.46 -18.57
N LYS A 609 31.39 -15.97 -18.02
CA LYS A 609 30.86 -16.41 -16.71
C LYS A 609 29.40 -16.79 -16.85
N LEU A 610 28.99 -17.80 -16.09
CA LEU A 610 27.61 -18.20 -15.96
C LEU A 610 27.05 -17.66 -14.64
N TYR A 611 25.82 -17.15 -14.67
CA TYR A 611 25.12 -16.61 -13.51
C TYR A 611 23.88 -17.46 -13.21
N PRO A 612 23.54 -17.74 -11.93
CA PRO A 612 24.18 -17.21 -10.70
C PRO A 612 25.54 -17.83 -10.34
N GLY A 613 25.96 -18.88 -11.05
CA GLY A 613 27.24 -19.58 -10.91
C GLY A 613 27.05 -21.09 -10.78
N LEU A 614 28.15 -21.84 -10.79
CA LEU A 614 28.14 -23.30 -10.73
C LEU A 614 28.19 -23.81 -9.29
N VAL A 615 27.64 -25.00 -9.05
CA VAL A 615 27.77 -25.75 -7.79
C VAL A 615 28.19 -27.19 -8.08
N PRO A 616 28.81 -27.91 -7.13
CA PRO A 616 29.20 -29.30 -7.37
C PRO A 616 27.97 -30.17 -7.66
N GLY A 617 28.07 -31.05 -8.64
CA GLY A 617 26.95 -31.92 -9.01
C GLY A 617 27.05 -32.50 -10.41
N ASN A 618 26.01 -33.23 -10.79
CA ASN A 618 25.84 -33.75 -12.14
C ASN A 618 25.07 -32.75 -12.99
N TYR A 619 25.48 -32.57 -14.24
CA TYR A 619 24.87 -31.64 -15.18
C TYR A 619 24.62 -32.33 -16.51
N LYS A 620 23.51 -32.00 -17.15
CA LYS A 620 23.33 -32.17 -18.59
C LYS A 620 23.97 -30.96 -19.28
N LEU A 621 25.03 -31.20 -20.03
CA LEU A 621 25.77 -30.20 -20.80
C LEU A 621 25.35 -30.29 -22.25
N ASP A 622 25.01 -29.15 -22.84
CA ASP A 622 24.76 -28.99 -24.27
C ASP A 622 25.58 -27.79 -24.78
N ILE A 623 26.43 -28.02 -25.79
CA ILE A 623 27.21 -26.98 -26.47
C ILE A 623 26.89 -27.02 -27.95
N HIS A 624 26.57 -25.86 -28.52
CA HIS A 624 26.40 -25.67 -29.96
C HIS A 624 27.44 -24.67 -30.46
N LEU A 625 28.29 -25.11 -31.39
CA LEU A 625 29.30 -24.29 -32.02
C LEU A 625 28.73 -23.69 -33.31
N PHE A 626 28.90 -22.38 -33.48
CA PHE A 626 28.42 -21.63 -34.63
C PHE A 626 29.57 -21.00 -35.38
N TYR A 627 29.49 -21.04 -36.71
CA TYR A 627 30.43 -20.39 -37.62
C TYR A 627 29.75 -19.21 -38.31
N GLY A 628 30.23 -18.00 -38.02
CA GLY A 628 29.68 -16.77 -38.57
C GLY A 628 30.28 -16.38 -39.93
N LEU A 629 29.45 -15.78 -40.79
CA LEU A 629 29.83 -15.17 -42.06
C LEU A 629 29.48 -13.65 -42.05
N PRO A 630 30.32 -12.77 -42.65
CA PRO A 630 31.61 -13.08 -43.24
C PRO A 630 32.62 -13.50 -42.19
N ASP A 631 33.48 -14.44 -42.55
CA ASP A 631 34.46 -14.96 -41.60
C ASP A 631 35.69 -14.05 -41.42
N TYR A 632 36.60 -14.45 -40.54
CA TYR A 632 37.82 -13.71 -40.24
C TYR A 632 38.78 -13.55 -41.43
N LYS A 633 38.60 -14.34 -42.51
CA LYS A 633 39.34 -14.23 -43.79
C LYS A 633 38.57 -13.41 -44.84
N GLY A 634 37.38 -12.90 -44.50
CA GLY A 634 36.51 -12.10 -45.38
C GLY A 634 35.66 -12.92 -46.35
N ARG A 635 35.57 -14.24 -46.19
CA ARG A 635 34.72 -15.11 -47.02
C ARG A 635 33.26 -14.88 -46.64
N LYS A 636 32.39 -14.71 -47.63
CA LYS A 636 30.96 -14.36 -47.43
C LYS A 636 29.99 -15.53 -47.56
N GLU A 637 30.48 -16.66 -48.07
CA GLU A 637 29.68 -17.85 -48.31
C GLU A 637 30.55 -19.10 -48.14
N ILE A 638 29.93 -20.24 -47.86
CA ILE A 638 30.57 -21.56 -47.84
C ILE A 638 29.83 -22.44 -48.83
N LEU A 639 30.57 -22.98 -49.82
CA LEU A 639 30.06 -23.84 -50.87
C LEU A 639 30.38 -25.31 -50.58
N PHE A 640 29.34 -26.12 -50.42
CA PHE A 640 29.38 -27.57 -50.43
C PHE A 640 29.25 -28.04 -51.87
N ARG A 641 30.29 -28.63 -52.42
CA ARG A 641 30.32 -29.03 -53.83
C ARG A 641 29.38 -30.20 -54.12
N GLU A 642 28.92 -30.24 -55.37
CA GLU A 642 28.13 -31.34 -55.89
C GLU A 642 28.93 -32.64 -55.89
N VAL A 643 28.23 -33.77 -55.76
CA VAL A 643 28.83 -35.10 -55.77
C VAL A 643 28.08 -35.99 -56.74
N GLU A 644 28.83 -36.68 -57.60
CA GLU A 644 28.31 -37.77 -58.43
C GLU A 644 28.52 -39.11 -57.71
N GLU A 645 27.45 -39.91 -57.61
CA GLU A 645 27.46 -41.25 -57.01
C GLU A 645 27.04 -42.31 -58.04
N CYS A 646 27.93 -43.27 -58.27
CA CYS A 646 27.80 -44.26 -59.35
C CYS A 646 27.69 -45.71 -58.82
N ASP A 647 27.68 -45.89 -57.50
CA ASP A 647 27.53 -47.21 -56.88
C ASP A 647 26.06 -47.67 -56.92
N GLU A 648 25.78 -48.83 -57.52
CA GLU A 648 24.41 -49.31 -57.77
C GLU A 648 23.58 -49.46 -56.48
N ALA A 649 24.19 -49.89 -55.38
CA ALA A 649 23.50 -50.03 -54.09
C ALA A 649 23.14 -48.66 -53.51
N THR A 650 24.10 -47.73 -53.52
CA THR A 650 23.91 -46.37 -53.00
C THR A 650 22.92 -45.56 -53.86
N VAL A 651 22.95 -45.73 -55.18
CA VAL A 651 22.02 -45.12 -56.14
C VAL A 651 20.59 -45.62 -55.90
N SER A 652 20.42 -46.92 -55.64
CA SER A 652 19.11 -47.51 -55.30
C SER A 652 18.55 -46.92 -53.99
N ASP A 653 19.37 -46.78 -52.95
CA ASP A 653 18.95 -46.21 -51.66
C ASP A 653 18.58 -44.73 -51.77
N LEU A 654 19.36 -43.94 -52.52
CA LEU A 654 19.09 -42.50 -52.76
C LEU A 654 17.77 -42.29 -53.53
N LEU A 655 17.49 -43.12 -54.54
CA LEU A 655 16.25 -43.08 -55.31
C LEU A 655 15.04 -43.54 -54.49
N ALA A 656 15.20 -44.55 -53.63
CA ALA A 656 14.17 -45.02 -52.72
C ALA A 656 13.82 -43.99 -51.63
N ALA A 657 14.81 -43.27 -51.11
CA ALA A 657 14.63 -42.21 -50.13
C ALA A 657 13.92 -40.97 -50.73
N ALA A 658 14.24 -40.62 -51.99
CA ALA A 658 13.54 -39.55 -52.74
C ALA A 658 12.08 -39.91 -53.06
N ALA A 659 11.77 -41.17 -53.33
CA ALA A 659 10.42 -41.63 -53.69
C ALA A 659 9.45 -41.73 -52.50
N THR A 660 9.96 -41.90 -51.28
CA THR A 660 9.15 -42.12 -50.06
C THR A 660 8.97 -40.86 -49.21
N GLY A 661 9.62 -39.74 -49.57
CA GLY A 661 9.68 -38.55 -48.72
C GLY A 661 10.38 -38.80 -47.36
N ALA A 662 11.06 -39.94 -47.21
CA ALA A 662 11.62 -40.43 -45.95
C ALA A 662 13.04 -39.90 -45.65
N VAL A 663 13.50 -38.85 -46.35
CA VAL A 663 14.68 -38.06 -45.93
C VAL A 663 14.32 -37.05 -44.84
N THR A 664 13.10 -37.09 -44.31
CA THR A 664 12.74 -36.37 -43.07
C THR A 664 13.21 -37.09 -41.80
N GLY A 665 13.64 -38.36 -41.90
CA GLY A 665 13.90 -39.22 -40.73
C GLY A 665 15.34 -39.30 -40.21
N ALA A 666 16.35 -38.82 -40.96
CA ALA A 666 17.76 -38.95 -40.56
C ALA A 666 18.42 -37.64 -40.08
N ILE A 667 17.74 -36.49 -40.23
CA ILE A 667 18.24 -35.17 -39.80
C ILE A 667 17.33 -34.54 -38.72
N ALA A 668 16.21 -35.17 -38.38
CA ALA A 668 15.22 -34.61 -37.44
C ALA A 668 14.76 -35.63 -36.40
N THR A 669 15.60 -35.91 -35.40
CA THR A 669 15.12 -36.37 -34.08
C THR A 669 15.95 -35.76 -32.95
N ALA A 670 15.45 -34.67 -32.35
CA ALA A 670 15.69 -34.32 -30.95
C ALA A 670 14.33 -33.96 -30.31
N PRO A 671 14.07 -34.36 -29.05
CA PRO A 671 12.74 -34.32 -28.47
C PRO A 671 12.31 -32.90 -28.11
N ALA A 672 11.01 -32.63 -28.30
CA ALA A 672 10.35 -31.40 -27.89
C ALA A 672 10.45 -31.18 -26.37
N GLY A 673 11.10 -30.09 -25.97
CA GLY A 673 11.04 -29.60 -24.60
C GLY A 673 12.00 -28.43 -24.34
N GLY A 674 11.45 -27.22 -24.21
CA GLY A 674 12.07 -26.13 -23.44
C GLY A 674 12.70 -24.96 -24.21
N ILE A 675 12.03 -23.81 -24.10
CA ILE A 675 12.51 -22.42 -24.25
C ILE A 675 12.86 -21.96 -25.68
N ALA A 676 12.03 -21.03 -26.19
CA ALA A 676 12.17 -20.39 -27.48
C ALA A 676 13.40 -19.48 -27.56
N ALA A 677 14.26 -19.72 -28.56
CA ALA A 677 15.22 -18.76 -29.10
C ALA A 677 15.05 -18.69 -30.64
N PRO A 678 15.33 -17.56 -31.30
CA PRO A 678 14.92 -17.33 -32.67
C PRO A 678 15.90 -18.01 -33.64
N VAL A 679 15.58 -19.19 -34.14
CA VAL A 679 16.34 -19.85 -35.22
C VAL A 679 15.37 -20.35 -36.29
N GLY A 680 14.90 -19.41 -37.11
CA GLY A 680 14.00 -19.67 -38.24
C GLY A 680 14.68 -19.96 -39.59
N ALA A 681 16.01 -20.08 -39.65
CA ALA A 681 16.73 -20.10 -40.93
C ALA A 681 17.36 -21.45 -41.31
N GLY A 682 17.64 -22.36 -40.37
CA GLY A 682 18.36 -23.62 -40.67
C GLY A 682 17.49 -24.80 -41.09
N ILE A 683 16.24 -24.88 -40.60
CA ILE A 683 15.38 -26.07 -40.78
C ILE A 683 14.80 -26.14 -42.20
N GLY A 684 14.73 -25.01 -42.93
CA GLY A 684 14.22 -24.97 -44.30
C GLY A 684 15.18 -25.48 -45.37
N ALA A 685 16.47 -25.63 -45.06
CA ALA A 685 17.52 -25.94 -46.03
C ALA A 685 17.50 -27.41 -46.51
N ALA A 686 17.30 -28.36 -45.59
CA ALA A 686 17.36 -29.79 -45.91
C ALA A 686 16.19 -30.25 -46.81
N VAL A 687 15.07 -29.54 -46.78
CA VAL A 687 13.86 -29.88 -47.57
C VAL A 687 14.05 -29.60 -49.07
N SER A 688 14.99 -28.73 -49.45
CA SER A 688 15.15 -28.28 -50.85
C SER A 688 16.06 -29.17 -51.70
N VAL A 689 17.04 -29.86 -51.10
CA VAL A 689 18.08 -30.60 -51.86
C VAL A 689 17.51 -31.84 -52.57
N VAL A 690 16.50 -32.50 -51.98
CA VAL A 690 15.93 -33.76 -52.48
C VAL A 690 15.10 -33.58 -53.76
N SER A 691 14.60 -32.38 -54.03
CA SER A 691 13.79 -32.06 -55.22
C SER A 691 14.56 -32.03 -56.55
N THR A 692 15.88 -32.23 -56.53
CA THR A 692 16.77 -31.92 -57.67
C THR A 692 17.84 -32.99 -57.92
N LEU A 693 17.54 -34.26 -57.71
CA LEU A 693 18.44 -35.35 -58.12
C LEU A 693 18.40 -35.50 -59.64
N VAL A 694 19.56 -35.43 -60.30
CA VAL A 694 19.69 -35.61 -61.75
C VAL A 694 20.36 -36.96 -62.01
N LEU A 695 19.65 -37.87 -62.69
CA LEU A 695 20.24 -39.12 -63.19
C LEU A 695 21.08 -38.84 -64.43
N SER A 696 22.33 -39.29 -64.43
CA SER A 696 23.19 -39.24 -65.61
C SER A 696 22.95 -40.45 -66.51
N GLU A 697 23.28 -40.32 -67.80
CA GLU A 697 23.13 -41.40 -68.80
C GLU A 697 23.96 -42.67 -68.48
N LYS A 698 24.82 -42.62 -67.46
CA LYS A 698 25.68 -43.73 -67.02
C LYS A 698 25.18 -44.46 -65.77
N GLY A 699 23.96 -44.17 -65.29
CA GLY A 699 23.40 -44.81 -64.09
C GLY A 699 23.89 -44.21 -62.77
N CYS A 700 24.53 -43.03 -62.81
CA CYS A 700 24.94 -42.30 -61.62
C CYS A 700 23.90 -41.24 -61.23
N VAL A 701 23.86 -40.90 -59.94
CA VAL A 701 23.00 -39.83 -59.41
C VAL A 701 23.88 -38.67 -58.97
N THR A 702 23.58 -37.46 -59.45
CA THR A 702 24.24 -36.23 -59.00
C THR A 702 23.44 -35.56 -57.91
N ILE A 703 24.09 -35.31 -56.78
CA ILE A 703 23.55 -34.53 -55.66
C ILE A 703 24.05 -33.09 -55.82
N PRO A 704 23.15 -32.08 -55.94
CA PRO A 704 23.53 -30.71 -56.26
C PRO A 704 24.32 -30.04 -55.14
N SER A 705 25.10 -29.01 -55.49
CA SER A 705 25.84 -28.19 -54.52
C SER A 705 24.89 -27.38 -53.62
N TYR A 706 25.39 -27.00 -52.45
CA TYR A 706 24.65 -26.18 -51.48
C TYR A 706 25.54 -25.06 -50.92
N THR A 707 24.99 -23.85 -50.79
CA THR A 707 25.73 -22.68 -50.30
C THR A 707 25.11 -22.11 -49.05
N PHE A 708 25.89 -21.95 -47.98
CA PHE A 708 25.51 -21.13 -46.83
C PHE A 708 26.03 -19.71 -47.00
N ASN A 709 25.18 -18.73 -46.72
CA ASN A 709 25.48 -17.30 -46.80
C ASN A 709 25.15 -16.54 -45.50
N ASP A 710 24.85 -17.26 -44.43
CA ASP A 710 24.56 -16.74 -43.10
C ASP A 710 25.25 -17.64 -42.05
N THR A 711 25.14 -17.28 -40.77
CA THR A 711 25.64 -18.06 -39.64
C THR A 711 24.92 -19.40 -39.52
N PHE A 712 25.66 -20.47 -39.29
CA PHE A 712 25.10 -21.82 -39.10
C PHE A 712 25.84 -22.59 -38.01
N VAL A 713 25.27 -23.71 -37.59
CA VAL A 713 25.86 -24.61 -36.59
C VAL A 713 26.97 -25.40 -37.25
N GLU A 714 28.19 -25.29 -36.76
CA GLU A 714 29.37 -26.03 -37.23
C GLU A 714 29.58 -27.35 -36.49
N GLY A 715 29.03 -27.46 -35.27
CA GLY A 715 29.15 -28.67 -34.47
C GLY A 715 28.63 -28.46 -33.06
N GLY A 716 29.03 -29.33 -32.15
CA GLY A 716 28.55 -29.28 -30.78
C GLY A 716 29.07 -30.41 -29.90
N PHE A 717 28.56 -30.46 -28.67
CA PHE A 717 28.77 -31.55 -27.73
C PHE A 717 27.61 -31.64 -26.74
N SER A 718 27.03 -32.82 -26.57
CA SER A 718 25.97 -33.09 -25.58
C SER A 718 26.32 -34.29 -24.69
N ALA A 719 26.41 -34.07 -23.37
CA ALA A 719 26.69 -35.16 -22.44
C ALA A 719 26.27 -34.86 -21.00
N ASN A 720 25.99 -35.91 -20.24
CA ASN A 720 25.97 -35.82 -18.79
C ASN A 720 27.41 -35.78 -18.26
N ILE A 721 27.74 -34.71 -17.54
CA ILE A 721 29.03 -34.45 -16.92
C ILE A 721 28.88 -34.33 -15.39
N THR A 722 30.00 -34.45 -14.68
CA THR A 722 30.05 -34.20 -13.23
C THR A 722 31.08 -33.11 -12.97
N LEU A 723 30.66 -32.04 -12.30
CA LEU A 723 31.55 -30.97 -11.86
C LEU A 723 31.85 -31.19 -10.38
N THR A 724 33.10 -31.51 -10.05
CA THR A 724 33.51 -31.77 -8.67
C THR A 724 33.79 -30.47 -7.92
N LYS A 725 33.78 -30.53 -6.59
CA LYS A 725 34.19 -29.38 -5.76
C LYS A 725 35.60 -28.90 -6.09
N GLU A 726 36.54 -29.82 -6.31
CA GLU A 726 37.91 -29.50 -6.70
C GLU A 726 37.97 -28.76 -8.04
N MET A 727 37.19 -29.19 -9.03
CA MET A 727 37.11 -28.50 -10.33
C MET A 727 36.60 -27.06 -10.17
N LEU A 728 35.51 -26.88 -9.40
CA LEU A 728 34.88 -25.57 -9.24
C LEU A 728 35.61 -24.63 -8.27
N ASP A 729 36.50 -25.16 -7.43
CA ASP A 729 37.37 -24.34 -6.58
C ASP A 729 38.59 -23.79 -7.35
N ASN A 730 38.85 -24.27 -8.57
CA ASN A 730 39.77 -23.65 -9.52
C ASN A 730 39.10 -22.47 -10.25
N ASP A 731 39.84 -21.40 -10.54
CA ASP A 731 39.25 -20.20 -11.17
C ASP A 731 38.83 -20.40 -12.62
N ASN A 732 39.44 -21.35 -13.35
CA ASN A 732 39.21 -21.56 -14.78
C ASN A 732 38.64 -22.96 -15.05
N LEU A 733 37.61 -23.02 -15.91
CA LEU A 733 37.01 -24.25 -16.41
C LEU A 733 37.05 -24.24 -17.93
N ILE A 734 37.52 -25.34 -18.51
CA ILE A 734 37.62 -25.51 -19.95
C ILE A 734 36.58 -26.54 -20.38
N PHE A 735 35.72 -26.15 -21.30
CA PHE A 735 34.75 -27.03 -21.95
C PHE A 735 35.17 -27.28 -23.39
N TYR A 736 35.03 -28.52 -23.84
CA TYR A 736 35.41 -28.93 -25.18
C TYR A 736 34.15 -29.16 -26.02
N THR A 737 34.18 -28.68 -27.26
CA THR A 737 33.15 -28.95 -28.26
C THR A 737 33.77 -29.54 -29.52
N LEU A 738 32.97 -30.22 -30.33
CA LEU A 738 33.41 -30.74 -31.62
C LEU A 738 33.02 -29.78 -32.76
N SER A 739 33.93 -29.60 -33.71
CA SER A 739 33.71 -28.89 -34.99
C SER A 739 33.70 -29.94 -36.12
N VAL A 740 32.59 -30.00 -36.88
CA VAL A 740 32.26 -31.15 -37.75
C VAL A 740 31.67 -30.72 -39.10
N PRO A 741 32.42 -30.79 -40.20
CA PRO A 741 33.89 -30.74 -40.25
C PRO A 741 34.40 -29.35 -39.88
N ASP A 742 35.69 -29.24 -39.56
CA ASP A 742 36.32 -27.93 -39.38
C ASP A 742 36.34 -27.14 -40.69
N PHE A 743 35.45 -26.15 -40.77
CA PHE A 743 35.23 -25.37 -42.00
C PHE A 743 36.46 -24.61 -42.43
N ASP A 744 37.30 -24.17 -41.49
CA ASP A 744 38.48 -23.40 -41.86
C ASP A 744 39.53 -24.23 -42.60
N SER A 745 39.81 -25.44 -42.09
CA SER A 745 40.78 -26.34 -42.71
C SER A 745 40.22 -27.08 -43.94
N SER A 746 38.91 -27.30 -43.97
CA SER A 746 38.26 -28.12 -45.01
C SER A 746 37.60 -27.29 -46.13
N TYR A 747 37.56 -25.95 -46.04
CA TYR A 747 36.80 -25.07 -46.95
C TYR A 747 36.87 -25.42 -48.44
N ASN A 748 38.06 -25.81 -48.94
CA ASN A 748 38.29 -26.08 -50.36
C ASN A 748 37.94 -27.52 -50.79
N ILE A 749 37.50 -28.38 -49.89
CA ILE A 749 37.21 -29.81 -50.12
C ILE A 749 35.83 -30.23 -49.58
N LEU A 750 35.01 -29.27 -49.15
CA LEU A 750 33.65 -29.54 -48.68
C LEU A 750 32.76 -30.01 -49.82
N ASP A 751 31.99 -31.05 -49.55
CA ASP A 751 30.99 -31.61 -50.45
C ASP A 751 29.72 -31.99 -49.68
N ILE A 752 28.67 -32.37 -50.38
CA ILE A 752 27.35 -32.57 -49.78
C ILE A 752 27.33 -33.60 -48.64
N TYR A 753 28.27 -34.56 -48.59
CA TYR A 753 28.31 -35.55 -47.52
C TYR A 753 28.71 -34.94 -46.17
N ASP A 754 29.43 -33.80 -46.17
CA ASP A 754 29.77 -33.09 -44.94
C ASP A 754 28.54 -32.50 -44.22
N LEU A 755 27.41 -32.32 -44.93
CA LEU A 755 26.16 -31.86 -44.31
C LEU A 755 25.53 -32.93 -43.42
N GLU A 756 25.72 -34.22 -43.73
CA GLU A 756 25.22 -35.32 -42.90
C GLU A 756 25.96 -35.37 -41.57
N GLU A 757 27.25 -35.02 -41.57
CA GLU A 757 28.11 -35.01 -40.39
C GLU A 757 27.71 -33.93 -39.38
N LEU A 758 27.16 -32.80 -39.85
CA LEU A 758 26.58 -31.76 -39.00
C LEU A 758 25.40 -32.28 -38.14
N GLY A 759 24.71 -33.33 -38.61
CA GLY A 759 23.60 -33.97 -37.90
C GLY A 759 24.02 -35.01 -36.86
N LYS A 760 25.29 -35.42 -36.82
CA LYS A 760 25.78 -36.54 -35.98
C LYS A 760 26.31 -36.12 -34.61
N ILE A 761 25.96 -34.93 -34.13
CA ILE A 761 26.46 -34.39 -32.86
C ILE A 761 26.20 -35.36 -31.68
N ASP A 762 25.04 -35.99 -31.61
CA ASP A 762 24.70 -36.94 -30.53
C ASP A 762 25.53 -38.23 -30.60
N GLU A 763 25.80 -38.74 -31.80
CA GLU A 763 26.62 -39.92 -32.02
C GLU A 763 28.08 -39.62 -31.63
N TYR A 764 28.61 -38.50 -32.12
CA TYR A 764 29.95 -38.06 -31.79
C TYR A 764 30.14 -37.73 -30.32
N SER A 765 29.13 -37.16 -29.67
CA SER A 765 29.20 -36.88 -28.23
C SER A 765 29.26 -38.17 -27.40
N LYS A 766 28.61 -39.25 -27.84
CA LYS A 766 28.73 -40.58 -27.21
C LYS A 766 30.10 -41.20 -27.46
N GLN A 767 30.58 -41.17 -28.70
CA GLN A 767 31.84 -41.78 -29.11
C GLN A 767 33.05 -41.07 -28.46
N TYR A 768 33.04 -39.74 -28.43
CA TYR A 768 34.15 -38.90 -27.95
C TYR A 768 33.88 -38.30 -26.56
N LYS A 769 33.02 -38.93 -25.75
CA LYS A 769 32.66 -38.45 -24.42
C LYS A 769 33.86 -38.23 -23.49
N VAL A 770 34.86 -39.12 -23.54
CA VAL A 770 36.05 -39.05 -22.68
C VAL A 770 36.97 -37.87 -23.05
N PRO A 771 37.42 -37.73 -24.32
CA PRO A 771 38.28 -36.60 -24.71
C PRO A 771 37.59 -35.24 -24.67
N LEU A 772 36.25 -35.19 -24.63
CA LEU A 772 35.47 -33.95 -24.53
C LEU A 772 35.02 -33.61 -23.10
N LYS A 773 35.51 -34.33 -22.08
CA LYS A 773 35.21 -33.98 -20.68
C LYS A 773 35.81 -32.63 -20.30
N PRO A 774 35.10 -31.81 -19.50
CA PRO A 774 35.63 -30.54 -19.03
C PRO A 774 36.82 -30.72 -18.08
N THR A 775 37.74 -29.76 -18.09
CA THR A 775 39.00 -29.78 -17.30
C THR A 775 39.28 -28.41 -16.66
N THR A 776 40.32 -28.30 -15.82
CA THR A 776 40.72 -27.06 -15.13
C THR A 776 42.07 -26.49 -15.59
N SER A 777 42.78 -27.19 -16.49
CA SER A 777 44.08 -26.79 -17.04
C SER A 777 44.19 -27.17 -18.51
N GLU A 778 44.86 -26.34 -19.32
CA GLU A 778 45.05 -26.56 -20.77
C GLU A 778 45.93 -27.79 -21.11
N ASN A 779 46.43 -28.56 -20.13
CA ASN A 779 47.31 -29.70 -20.35
C ASN A 779 46.61 -31.05 -20.11
N GLU A 780 46.16 -31.67 -21.20
CA GLU A 780 46.42 -33.08 -21.52
C GLU A 780 46.48 -33.27 -23.04
#